data_AF-A0A0D2KCM7-F1
#
_entry.id   AF-A0A0D2KCM7-F1
#
_cell.length_a   1.000
_cell.length_b   1.000
_cell.length_c   1.000
_cell.angle_alpha   90.00
_cell.angle_beta   90.00
_cell.angle_gamma   90.00
#
_symmetry.space_group_name_H-M   'P 1'
#
loop_
_entity.id
_entity.type
_entity.pdbx_description
1 polymer ?
#
loop_
_entity_poly.entity_id
_entity_poly.type
_entity_poly.pdbx_seq_one_letter_code
_entity_poly.pdbx_strand_id
1 'polypeptide(L)'
;MYSLREGSAHHVLQLIKQLSATPTISAQGGPTTLDAQAALRANKEVFFFRLEREIEKVNVFYLQKEAEFSLRLKTLLDKKRVIQARIAASSRLSASFATLVEGFQQFDNDLNKLQQFVEVNETAISKILKKWDKTSKSRTKEIYLQRAVEIQPCFNRDVLRDLADRATTARLDLEAWAEGENIQYEVSRQQDRMIGQRVGTEESDIDIQILQASAAGNTAALREWFARLGTSPDARDRFTRIFLATISEAPDDSLNLFLHSDLVDIHAEDDINERNCLHEAAIYGKDIALDYGLSHGVDLTRLDVYGRVPLHYACLRGRLAMVEKLLAAGPNTIDMKDHDNFTPLIHSIVRHRVDCVRLLLANNARIDPQSDADHIPLNLACQHGSIEVAALLLERNAKLLPDAEGLFPQHLVARSSEKADLLLLLRQHGADLNQRDKLYQWTPLFHAASEGRVECLRALLENSADPEALDEKGLTAMYYATWEGNLECMELLWAQSSHHRAERRSSTMLGAVVPPHSQMLAMEITPEEPTGADADGIPDLSLPPPIIPLRRYGHNFLDTKTFIALNFDRTSKAIQFFNEARYPAARLTISSKTSDLIPRNLMLPIQEDARSVYFQVDNLSTFSVDFEIYPTFGSKVIAKSVALPDVFRAIESSAGTCCLPLFDPRLRSVGQIQFDFQVIKPYNGTPLEITQFAPYWKATSALDDHSGLVTGSSLSGDYLRLTIQLTRDGVPVSYPSYFVTYNNLDVSLCQLKYEVLMRLGLTSGLLNSDGTPTLESVDIIEWRDRLSGSVFALREILAAVPAHINLNLHILYPTNHEDINLGVYSNIDINTFADAILTEVFDHARALRAQGPDLTRSIVFSSFNSNICTALNWKQPNFPVLLCNDLGGVQSSYHSSANILQPASRRGTSIKESARLAQLNNFMGLTCSARILQMVPALTETIKQAGLVLVSDASADDDNGGQQQSHLQGQSQSSGFAMIPDGVNGVMKTNGVLRFNETVDM
;
A
#
# COMPACT_ATOMS: atom_id res chain seq x y z
N MET A 1 11.99 1.10 15.87
CA MET A 1 11.82 0.68 14.45
C MET A 1 13.14 0.70 13.65
N TYR A 2 14.09 1.60 13.94
CA TYR A 2 15.35 1.76 13.17
C TYR A 2 16.62 1.14 13.82
N SER A 3 16.80 1.21 15.14
CA SER A 3 18.03 0.72 15.83
C SER A 3 18.38 -0.75 15.54
N LEU A 4 17.35 -1.58 15.45
CA LEU A 4 17.47 -3.02 15.26
C LEU A 4 17.68 -3.36 13.76
N ARG A 5 17.15 -2.55 12.82
CA ARG A 5 17.38 -2.66 11.35
C ARG A 5 18.86 -2.52 10.99
N GLU A 6 19.61 -1.64 11.65
CA GLU A 6 20.92 -1.20 11.15
C GLU A 6 22.11 -1.97 11.72
N GLY A 7 22.06 -2.39 12.99
CA GLY A 7 23.16 -3.14 13.61
C GLY A 7 23.47 -4.47 12.91
N SER A 8 22.45 -5.12 12.33
CA SER A 8 22.61 -6.39 11.61
C SER A 8 22.51 -6.26 10.09
N ALA A 9 21.68 -5.36 9.51
CA ALA A 9 21.70 -5.17 8.06
C ALA A 9 23.04 -4.59 7.58
N HIS A 10 23.70 -3.74 8.38
CA HIS A 10 25.06 -3.29 8.09
C HIS A 10 26.07 -4.43 8.32
N HIS A 11 25.93 -5.24 9.36
CA HIS A 11 26.78 -6.42 9.55
C HIS A 11 26.63 -7.43 8.41
N VAL A 12 25.42 -7.61 7.89
CA VAL A 12 25.06 -8.50 6.79
C VAL A 12 25.46 -7.91 5.44
N LEU A 13 25.33 -6.60 5.22
CA LEU A 13 25.87 -5.90 4.05
C LEU A 13 27.41 -5.92 4.06
N GLN A 14 28.03 -5.78 5.23
CA GLN A 14 29.46 -5.91 5.45
C GLN A 14 29.90 -7.37 5.31
N LEU A 15 29.07 -8.34 5.69
CA LEU A 15 29.23 -9.77 5.42
C LEU A 15 29.17 -10.04 3.92
N ILE A 16 28.17 -9.48 3.23
CA ILE A 16 28.00 -9.55 1.78
C ILE A 16 29.25 -8.96 1.11
N LYS A 17 29.73 -7.79 1.57
CA LYS A 17 30.94 -7.14 1.06
C LYS A 17 32.19 -7.99 1.32
N GLN A 18 32.39 -8.49 2.54
CA GLN A 18 33.56 -9.30 2.95
C GLN A 18 33.58 -10.69 2.31
N LEU A 19 32.42 -11.36 2.19
CA LEU A 19 32.28 -12.66 1.53
C LEU A 19 32.32 -12.53 0.01
N SER A 20 31.83 -11.43 -0.57
CA SER A 20 32.01 -11.13 -2.00
C SER A 20 33.42 -10.67 -2.36
N ALA A 21 34.19 -10.19 -1.38
CA ALA A 21 35.59 -9.79 -1.51
C ALA A 21 36.57 -10.93 -1.20
N THR A 22 36.11 -12.18 -1.11
CA THR A 22 37.00 -13.33 -0.91
C THR A 22 37.95 -13.41 -2.13
N PRO A 23 39.27 -13.23 -1.95
CA PRO A 23 40.19 -13.19 -3.09
C PRO A 23 40.19 -14.56 -3.77
N THR A 24 40.01 -14.58 -5.09
CA THR A 24 40.28 -15.77 -5.89
C THR A 24 41.76 -16.11 -5.73
N ILE A 25 42.08 -17.17 -5.00
CA ILE A 25 43.46 -17.68 -4.92
C ILE A 25 43.85 -18.08 -6.35
N SER A 26 44.71 -17.30 -6.99
CA SER A 26 45.32 -17.64 -8.27
C SER A 26 46.27 -18.81 -8.04
N ALA A 27 46.11 -19.87 -8.83
CA ALA A 27 47.03 -21.01 -8.81
C ALA A 27 48.45 -20.50 -9.10
N GLN A 28 49.34 -20.54 -8.11
CA GLN A 28 50.74 -20.18 -8.30
C GLN A 28 51.43 -21.32 -9.07
N GLY A 29 51.50 -21.17 -10.40
CA GLY A 29 52.52 -21.76 -11.26
C GLY A 29 52.26 -23.16 -11.84
N GLY A 30 51.97 -23.21 -13.16
CA GLY A 30 52.16 -24.39 -14.02
C GLY A 30 50.88 -25.00 -14.62
N PRO A 31 50.86 -25.39 -15.92
CA PRO A 31 49.64 -25.82 -16.60
C PRO A 31 49.35 -27.30 -16.32
N THR A 32 48.63 -27.60 -15.24
CA THR A 32 47.92 -28.88 -15.10
C THR A 32 46.49 -28.64 -14.62
N THR A 33 45.51 -29.26 -15.27
CA THR A 33 44.07 -29.11 -15.01
C THR A 33 43.63 -29.57 -13.62
N LEU A 34 44.47 -30.31 -12.90
CA LEU A 34 44.26 -30.76 -11.51
C LEU A 34 44.40 -29.63 -10.48
N ASP A 35 45.25 -28.62 -10.73
CA ASP A 35 45.56 -27.56 -9.76
C ASP A 35 44.47 -26.47 -9.70
N ALA A 36 43.84 -26.16 -10.84
CA ALA A 36 42.69 -25.25 -10.88
C ALA A 36 41.49 -25.82 -10.11
N GLN A 37 41.31 -27.13 -10.15
CA GLN A 37 40.22 -27.82 -9.43
C GLN A 37 40.49 -27.90 -7.93
N ALA A 38 41.75 -28.04 -7.52
CA ALA A 38 42.18 -28.00 -6.12
C ALA A 38 42.07 -26.58 -5.53
N ALA A 39 42.52 -25.55 -6.26
CA ALA A 39 42.36 -24.15 -5.86
C ALA A 39 40.88 -23.75 -5.74
N LEU A 40 40.01 -24.26 -6.61
CA LEU A 40 38.57 -24.03 -6.55
C LEU A 40 37.92 -24.76 -5.36
N ARG A 41 38.37 -25.97 -5.01
CA ARG A 41 37.96 -26.65 -3.78
C ARG A 41 38.42 -25.91 -2.52
N ALA A 42 39.64 -25.40 -2.49
CA ALA A 42 40.15 -24.60 -1.37
C ALA A 42 39.39 -23.27 -1.21
N ASN A 43 39.14 -22.55 -2.31
CA ASN A 43 38.32 -21.33 -2.31
C ASN A 43 36.87 -21.62 -1.85
N LYS A 44 36.33 -22.78 -2.23
CA LYS A 44 35.01 -23.26 -1.79
C LYS A 44 34.99 -23.54 -0.28
N GLU A 45 35.96 -24.28 0.24
CA GLU A 45 36.07 -24.59 1.67
C GLU A 45 36.24 -23.32 2.52
N VAL A 46 37.05 -22.35 2.08
CA VAL A 46 37.24 -21.08 2.79
C VAL A 46 35.97 -20.23 2.81
N PHE A 47 35.23 -20.14 1.70
CA PHE A 47 33.97 -19.41 1.64
C PHE A 47 32.90 -20.02 2.56
N PHE A 48 32.71 -21.34 2.49
CA PHE A 48 31.71 -22.03 3.32
C PHE A 48 32.10 -22.03 4.80
N PHE A 49 33.38 -22.19 5.13
CA PHE A 49 33.86 -22.09 6.52
C PHE A 49 33.61 -20.70 7.13
N ARG A 50 33.82 -19.62 6.35
CA ARG A 50 33.48 -18.27 6.79
C ARG A 50 31.97 -18.08 6.93
N LEU A 51 31.19 -18.54 5.96
CA LEU A 51 29.73 -18.45 6.00
C LEU A 51 29.16 -19.20 7.21
N GLU A 52 29.66 -20.41 7.49
CA GLU A 52 29.27 -21.24 8.63
C GLU A 52 29.60 -20.56 9.97
N ARG A 53 30.80 -19.97 10.11
CA ARG A 53 31.18 -19.23 11.32
C ARG A 53 30.34 -17.97 11.54
N GLU A 54 29.92 -17.29 10.48
CA GLU A 54 29.05 -16.13 10.58
C GLU A 54 27.60 -16.53 10.90
N ILE A 55 27.11 -17.63 10.31
CA ILE A 55 25.83 -18.25 10.69
C ILE A 55 25.86 -18.69 12.16
N GLU A 56 26.96 -19.25 12.65
CA GLU A 56 27.13 -19.65 14.04
C GLU A 56 27.04 -18.45 14.99
N LYS A 57 27.69 -17.32 14.67
CA LYS A 57 27.56 -16.07 15.45
C LYS A 57 26.11 -15.58 15.49
N VAL A 58 25.44 -15.61 14.35
CA VAL A 58 24.03 -15.21 14.23
C VAL A 58 23.14 -16.15 15.05
N ASN A 59 23.38 -17.46 15.01
CA ASN A 59 22.67 -18.46 15.81
C ASN A 59 22.91 -18.28 17.32
N VAL A 60 24.14 -17.99 17.75
CA VAL A 60 24.45 -17.69 19.17
C VAL A 60 23.68 -16.46 19.65
N PHE A 61 23.65 -15.40 18.85
CA PHE A 61 22.84 -14.22 19.14
C PHE A 61 21.35 -14.56 19.28
N TYR A 62 20.81 -15.38 18.37
CA TYR A 62 19.41 -15.80 18.42
C TYR A 62 19.09 -16.68 19.63
N LEU A 63 19.95 -17.63 20.00
CA LEU A 63 19.77 -18.46 21.19
C LEU A 63 19.81 -17.63 22.48
N GLN A 64 20.69 -16.63 22.54
CA GLN A 64 20.75 -15.70 23.66
C GLN A 64 19.45 -14.89 23.75
N LYS A 65 18.93 -14.40 22.62
CA LYS A 65 17.65 -13.69 22.58
C LYS A 65 16.49 -14.60 22.97
N GLU A 66 16.42 -15.83 22.45
CA GLU A 66 15.40 -16.80 22.83
C GLU A 66 15.35 -17.05 24.35
N ALA A 67 16.52 -17.20 24.99
CA ALA A 67 16.61 -17.37 26.44
C ALA A 67 16.13 -16.12 27.20
N GLU A 68 16.50 -14.92 26.73
CA GLU A 68 16.05 -13.63 27.28
C GLU A 68 14.52 -13.48 27.19
N PHE A 69 13.93 -13.74 26.02
CA PHE A 69 12.48 -13.69 25.81
C PHE A 69 11.76 -14.75 26.66
N SER A 70 12.28 -15.97 26.73
CA SER A 70 11.70 -17.04 27.55
C SER A 70 11.68 -16.70 29.04
N LEU A 71 12.76 -16.11 29.55
CA LEU A 71 12.85 -15.65 30.93
C LEU A 71 11.87 -14.49 31.19
N ARG A 72 11.83 -13.50 30.30
CA ARG A 72 10.93 -12.34 30.42
C ARG A 72 9.46 -12.77 30.42
N LEU A 73 9.08 -13.67 29.51
CA LEU A 73 7.72 -14.21 29.47
C LEU A 73 7.38 -14.97 30.75
N LYS A 74 8.32 -15.76 31.28
CA LYS A 74 8.14 -16.46 32.56
C LYS A 74 7.88 -15.47 33.69
N THR A 75 8.66 -14.39 33.79
CA THR A 75 8.46 -13.33 34.78
C THR A 75 7.08 -12.67 34.64
N LEU A 76 6.64 -12.34 33.43
CA LEU A 76 5.32 -11.77 33.18
C LEU A 76 4.19 -12.73 33.56
N LEU A 77 4.33 -14.02 33.25
CA LEU A 77 3.36 -15.06 33.59
C LEU A 77 3.27 -15.31 35.11
N ASP A 78 4.41 -15.35 35.80
CA ASP A 78 4.46 -15.52 37.25
C ASP A 78 3.79 -14.31 37.93
N LYS A 79 4.01 -13.10 37.44
CA LYS A 79 3.37 -11.87 37.95
C LYS A 79 1.88 -11.79 37.64
N LYS A 80 1.44 -12.24 36.47
CA LYS A 80 0.03 -12.44 36.18
C LYS A 80 -0.62 -13.34 37.24
N ARG A 81 -0.01 -14.48 37.58
CA ARG A 81 -0.54 -15.38 38.62
C ARG A 81 -0.60 -14.69 39.98
N VAL A 82 0.44 -13.93 40.34
CA VAL A 82 0.49 -13.17 41.60
C VAL A 82 -0.61 -12.10 41.65
N ILE A 83 -0.81 -11.32 40.58
CA ILE A 83 -1.84 -10.28 40.52
C ILE A 83 -3.24 -10.88 40.53
N GLN A 84 -3.48 -11.95 39.77
CA GLN A 84 -4.74 -12.69 39.79
C GLN A 84 -5.06 -13.29 41.17
N ALA A 85 -4.04 -13.69 41.93
CA ALA A 85 -4.19 -14.19 43.29
C ALA A 85 -4.38 -13.07 44.34
N ARG A 86 -3.88 -11.85 44.06
CA ARG A 86 -3.83 -10.71 45.00
C ARG A 86 -4.93 -9.67 44.81
N ILE A 87 -5.69 -9.67 43.73
CA ILE A 87 -6.67 -8.59 43.46
C ILE A 87 -8.07 -9.21 43.33
N ALA A 88 -9.07 -8.61 43.97
CA ALA A 88 -10.48 -8.98 43.73
C ALA A 88 -10.93 -8.42 42.36
N ALA A 89 -11.83 -9.12 41.67
CA ALA A 89 -12.24 -8.96 40.26
C ALA A 89 -12.76 -7.57 39.79
N SER A 90 -12.57 -6.48 40.56
CA SER A 90 -13.19 -5.17 40.34
C SER A 90 -12.23 -4.01 40.01
N SER A 91 -10.91 -4.11 40.25
CA SER A 91 -10.02 -2.95 39.99
C SER A 91 -9.36 -2.98 38.61
N ARG A 92 -10.11 -2.61 37.56
CA ARG A 92 -9.57 -2.26 36.22
C ARG A 92 -8.55 -1.10 36.24
N LEU A 93 -8.36 -0.49 37.40
CA LEU A 93 -7.63 0.77 37.60
C LEU A 93 -6.27 0.60 38.27
N SER A 94 -5.91 -0.60 38.76
CA SER A 94 -4.63 -0.76 39.45
C SER A 94 -3.46 -0.51 38.49
N ALA A 95 -2.55 0.39 38.85
CA ALA A 95 -1.32 0.62 38.09
C ALA A 95 -0.49 -0.65 37.86
N SER A 96 -0.56 -1.64 38.77
CA SER A 96 0.07 -2.95 38.59
C SER A 96 -0.51 -3.73 37.40
N PHE A 97 -1.82 -3.61 37.16
CA PHE A 97 -2.50 -4.21 36.01
C PHE A 97 -2.12 -3.50 34.72
N ALA A 98 -2.13 -2.16 34.70
CA ALA A 98 -1.73 -1.38 33.53
C ALA A 98 -0.27 -1.67 33.15
N THR A 99 0.63 -1.70 34.12
CA THR A 99 2.04 -2.08 33.93
C THR A 99 2.19 -3.50 33.37
N LEU A 100 1.40 -4.46 33.85
CA LEU A 100 1.47 -5.83 33.33
C LEU A 100 0.95 -5.94 31.89
N VAL A 101 -0.12 -5.22 31.54
CA VAL A 101 -0.62 -5.13 30.15
C VAL A 101 0.43 -4.51 29.23
N GLU A 102 1.05 -3.40 29.66
CA GLU A 102 2.16 -2.77 28.92
C GLU A 102 3.35 -3.72 28.75
N GLY A 103 3.66 -4.53 29.77
CA GLY A 103 4.71 -5.55 29.72
C GLY A 103 4.46 -6.61 28.65
N PHE A 104 3.24 -7.16 28.56
CA PHE A 104 2.87 -8.11 27.51
C PHE A 104 2.84 -7.47 26.11
N GLN A 105 2.33 -6.25 25.98
CA GLN A 105 2.32 -5.53 24.71
C GLN A 105 3.73 -5.26 24.19
N GLN A 106 4.67 -4.92 25.08
CA GLN A 106 6.06 -4.76 24.72
C GLN A 106 6.71 -6.09 24.31
N PHE A 107 6.39 -7.17 25.03
CA PHE A 107 6.86 -8.51 24.66
C PHE A 107 6.46 -8.86 23.22
N ASP A 108 5.19 -8.61 22.84
CA ASP A 108 4.70 -8.84 21.48
C ASP A 108 5.43 -7.95 20.45
N ASN A 109 5.69 -6.68 20.77
CA ASN A 109 6.46 -5.77 19.91
C ASN A 109 7.90 -6.22 19.70
N ASP A 110 8.58 -6.63 20.76
CA ASP A 110 9.96 -7.08 20.71
C ASP A 110 10.07 -8.43 19.97
N LEU A 111 9.06 -9.30 20.09
CA LEU A 111 8.94 -10.53 19.32
C LEU A 111 8.75 -10.25 17.82
N ASN A 112 7.89 -9.29 17.47
CA ASN A 112 7.71 -8.82 16.10
C ASN A 112 9.01 -8.24 15.51
N LYS A 113 9.74 -7.44 16.29
CA LYS A 113 11.06 -6.93 15.90
C LYS A 113 12.02 -8.08 15.63
N LEU A 114 12.15 -9.04 16.56
CA LEU A 114 13.03 -10.20 16.43
C LEU A 114 12.77 -10.97 15.12
N GLN A 115 11.51 -11.13 14.73
CA GLN A 115 11.21 -11.81 13.48
C GLN A 115 11.60 -11.02 12.23
N GLN A 116 11.39 -9.71 12.18
CA GLN A 116 11.86 -8.93 11.03
C GLN A 116 13.37 -9.16 10.80
N PHE A 117 14.15 -9.39 11.86
CA PHE A 117 15.55 -9.82 11.72
C PHE A 117 15.70 -11.20 11.13
N VAL A 118 14.92 -12.18 11.60
CA VAL A 118 14.95 -13.54 11.04
C VAL A 118 14.66 -13.51 9.54
N GLU A 119 13.64 -12.78 9.10
CA GLU A 119 13.25 -12.70 7.67
C GLU A 119 14.28 -11.96 6.81
N VAL A 120 14.83 -10.85 7.31
CA VAL A 120 15.90 -10.10 6.63
C VAL A 120 17.16 -10.97 6.50
N ASN A 121 17.54 -11.68 7.55
CA ASN A 121 18.70 -12.56 7.55
C ASN A 121 18.49 -13.77 6.64
N GLU A 122 17.31 -14.40 6.66
CA GLU A 122 16.93 -15.48 5.73
C GLU A 122 17.03 -15.01 4.27
N THR A 123 16.47 -13.84 3.97
CA THR A 123 16.51 -13.25 2.63
C THR A 123 17.94 -12.92 2.21
N ALA A 124 18.74 -12.37 3.11
CA ALA A 124 20.13 -12.01 2.82
C ALA A 124 21.02 -13.24 2.57
N ILE A 125 20.92 -14.27 3.41
CA ILE A 125 21.61 -15.55 3.22
C ILE A 125 21.17 -16.18 1.89
N SER A 126 19.86 -16.19 1.60
CA SER A 126 19.33 -16.67 0.33
C SER A 126 19.90 -15.90 -0.87
N LYS A 127 20.07 -14.58 -0.78
CA LYS A 127 20.70 -13.76 -1.83
C LYS A 127 22.19 -14.05 -1.97
N ILE A 128 22.93 -14.24 -0.87
CA ILE A 128 24.36 -14.61 -0.89
C ILE A 128 24.55 -15.95 -1.60
N LEU A 129 23.76 -16.97 -1.22
CA LEU A 129 23.79 -18.29 -1.84
C LEU A 129 23.44 -18.23 -3.32
N LYS A 130 22.40 -17.48 -3.71
CA LYS A 130 22.04 -17.26 -5.13
C LYS A 130 23.13 -16.54 -5.91
N LYS A 131 23.83 -15.57 -5.31
CA LYS A 131 24.94 -14.83 -5.95
C LYS A 131 26.15 -15.73 -6.19
N TRP A 132 26.49 -16.60 -5.23
CA TRP A 132 27.55 -17.60 -5.38
C TRP A 132 27.18 -18.71 -6.39
N ASP A 133 25.91 -19.13 -6.44
CA ASP A 133 25.45 -20.12 -7.42
C ASP A 133 25.58 -19.60 -8.86
N LYS A 134 25.19 -18.34 -9.12
CA LYS A 134 25.34 -17.69 -10.44
C LYS A 134 26.79 -17.63 -10.92
N THR A 135 27.78 -17.61 -10.04
CA THR A 135 29.21 -17.61 -10.41
C THR A 135 29.79 -19.02 -10.60
N SER A 136 29.05 -20.09 -10.28
CA SER A 136 29.52 -21.48 -10.40
C SER A 136 28.91 -22.19 -11.63
N LYS A 137 29.72 -22.71 -12.57
CA LYS A 137 29.20 -23.35 -13.80
C LYS A 137 28.75 -24.81 -13.59
N SER A 138 27.44 -25.01 -13.80
CA SER A 138 26.71 -26.16 -14.39
C SER A 138 26.69 -27.56 -13.72
N ARG A 139 27.71 -28.03 -12.98
CA ARG A 139 27.62 -29.36 -12.30
C ARG A 139 27.28 -29.29 -10.80
N THR A 140 27.04 -28.08 -10.28
CA THR A 140 26.89 -27.77 -8.85
C THR A 140 25.43 -27.70 -8.36
N LYS A 141 24.43 -27.74 -9.26
CA LYS A 141 23.00 -27.61 -8.90
C LYS A 141 22.46 -28.74 -8.02
N GLU A 142 22.95 -29.98 -8.17
CA GLU A 142 22.56 -31.09 -7.28
C GLU A 142 23.10 -30.90 -5.85
N ILE A 143 24.24 -30.21 -5.70
CA ILE A 143 24.85 -29.91 -4.40
C ILE A 143 24.10 -28.79 -3.68
N TYR A 144 23.40 -27.90 -4.40
CA TYR A 144 22.53 -26.88 -3.82
C TYR A 144 21.38 -27.51 -3.01
N LEU A 145 20.73 -28.55 -3.52
CA LEU A 145 19.65 -29.26 -2.82
C LEU A 145 20.15 -30.08 -1.63
N GLN A 146 21.34 -30.68 -1.72
CA GLN A 146 21.94 -31.38 -0.58
C GLN A 146 22.49 -30.45 0.51
N ARG A 147 23.03 -29.26 0.16
CA ARG A 147 23.64 -28.33 1.13
C ARG A 147 22.71 -27.23 1.64
N ALA A 148 21.66 -26.85 0.91
CA ALA A 148 20.58 -26.05 1.48
C ALA A 148 19.87 -26.78 2.64
N VAL A 149 20.00 -28.11 2.69
CA VAL A 149 19.55 -28.95 3.82
C VAL A 149 20.56 -28.95 4.99
N GLU A 150 21.86 -28.70 4.75
CA GLU A 150 22.90 -28.60 5.79
C GLU A 150 23.00 -27.19 6.39
N ILE A 151 22.86 -26.14 5.57
CA ILE A 151 22.77 -24.74 6.02
C ILE A 151 21.32 -24.49 6.46
N GLN A 152 20.90 -25.09 7.59
CA GLN A 152 19.57 -24.83 8.13
C GLN A 152 19.37 -23.33 8.36
N PRO A 153 18.22 -22.75 7.95
CA PRO A 153 17.94 -21.35 8.22
C PRO A 153 17.93 -21.11 9.74
N CYS A 154 18.62 -20.04 10.13
CA CYS A 154 18.75 -19.59 11.50
C CYS A 154 17.35 -19.41 12.11
N PHE A 155 17.09 -20.09 13.23
CA PHE A 155 15.92 -19.99 14.12
C PHE A 155 14.77 -21.02 13.95
N ASN A 156 14.32 -21.61 15.07
CA ASN A 156 13.14 -22.49 15.13
C ASN A 156 11.85 -21.67 15.27
N ARG A 157 11.19 -21.37 14.14
CA ARG A 157 9.94 -20.58 14.07
C ARG A 157 8.84 -21.11 15.01
N ASP A 158 8.86 -22.38 15.37
CA ASP A 158 7.90 -22.96 16.31
C ASP A 158 8.05 -22.39 17.72
N VAL A 159 9.26 -21.99 18.14
CA VAL A 159 9.49 -21.40 19.46
C VAL A 159 8.93 -19.98 19.55
N LEU A 160 9.13 -19.14 18.52
CA LEU A 160 8.52 -17.79 18.49
C LEU A 160 6.99 -17.89 18.47
N ARG A 161 6.44 -18.86 17.74
CA ARG A 161 5.00 -19.12 17.74
C ARG A 161 4.51 -19.48 19.14
N ASP A 162 5.18 -20.39 19.85
CA ASP A 162 4.80 -20.75 21.22
C ASP A 162 4.89 -19.56 22.19
N LEU A 163 5.98 -18.78 22.13
CA LEU A 163 6.14 -17.58 22.93
C LEU A 163 5.04 -16.54 22.66
N ALA A 164 4.73 -16.30 21.37
CA ALA A 164 3.65 -15.40 20.95
C ALA A 164 2.28 -15.88 21.45
N ASP A 165 2.00 -17.18 21.31
CA ASP A 165 0.72 -17.77 21.70
C ASP A 165 0.51 -17.71 23.21
N ARG A 166 1.57 -17.98 23.99
CA ARG A 166 1.55 -17.88 25.45
C ARG A 166 1.37 -16.44 25.93
N ALA A 167 2.04 -15.47 25.31
CA ALA A 167 1.87 -14.05 25.62
C ALA A 167 0.46 -13.57 25.28
N THR A 168 -0.04 -13.90 24.08
CA THR A 168 -1.38 -13.54 23.61
C THR A 168 -2.46 -14.14 24.52
N THR A 169 -2.34 -15.43 24.85
CA THR A 169 -3.27 -16.12 25.77
C THR A 169 -3.24 -15.47 27.15
N ALA A 170 -2.05 -15.17 27.67
CA ALA A 170 -1.92 -14.54 28.97
C ALA A 170 -2.57 -13.17 29.05
N ARG A 171 -2.45 -12.37 27.97
CA ARG A 171 -3.06 -11.06 27.82
C ARG A 171 -4.59 -11.16 27.72
N LEU A 172 -5.11 -12.08 26.90
CA LEU A 172 -6.56 -12.31 26.77
C LEU A 172 -7.20 -12.76 28.09
N ASP A 173 -6.56 -13.68 28.83
CA ASP A 173 -6.99 -14.10 30.17
C ASP A 173 -7.01 -12.90 31.15
N LEU A 174 -5.99 -12.04 31.07
CA LEU A 174 -5.85 -10.90 31.96
C LEU A 174 -6.92 -9.83 31.66
N GLU A 175 -7.22 -9.57 30.39
CA GLU A 175 -8.34 -8.73 29.97
C GLU A 175 -9.69 -9.30 30.43
N ALA A 176 -9.93 -10.60 30.25
CA ALA A 176 -11.16 -11.27 30.71
C ALA A 176 -11.34 -11.14 32.22
N TRP A 177 -10.26 -11.38 32.96
CA TRP A 177 -10.26 -11.29 34.41
C TRP A 177 -10.50 -9.85 34.92
N ALA A 178 -9.90 -8.83 34.28
CA ALA A 178 -10.16 -7.42 34.62
C ALA A 178 -11.63 -7.02 34.42
N GLU A 179 -12.35 -7.76 33.58
CA GLU A 179 -13.72 -7.45 33.24
C GLU A 179 -14.74 -8.26 34.05
N GLY A 180 -14.27 -9.11 34.97
CA GLY A 180 -15.11 -9.93 35.85
C GLY A 180 -15.48 -11.29 35.27
N GLU A 181 -14.88 -11.68 34.14
CA GLU A 181 -15.15 -12.95 33.47
C GLU A 181 -14.11 -14.01 33.86
N ASN A 182 -14.55 -15.13 34.43
CA ASN A 182 -13.70 -16.31 34.70
C ASN A 182 -13.67 -17.24 33.48
N ILE A 183 -13.11 -16.76 32.36
CA ILE A 183 -12.86 -17.59 31.17
C ILE A 183 -11.37 -17.93 31.17
N GLN A 184 -11.04 -19.23 31.27
CA GLN A 184 -9.67 -19.72 31.06
C GLN A 184 -9.54 -20.18 29.61
N TYR A 185 -8.64 -19.55 28.84
CA TYR A 185 -8.35 -20.02 27.49
C TYR A 185 -7.49 -21.28 27.56
N GLU A 186 -8.01 -22.42 27.06
CA GLU A 186 -7.30 -23.71 27.15
C GLU A 186 -5.95 -23.68 26.40
N VAL A 187 -4.92 -24.10 27.13
CA VAL A 187 -3.61 -24.51 26.62
C VAL A 187 -3.68 -26.02 26.39
N SER A 188 -3.30 -26.50 25.20
CA SER A 188 -3.06 -27.93 24.98
C SER A 188 -2.01 -28.42 25.98
N ARG A 189 -2.45 -29.23 26.94
CA ARG A 189 -1.69 -29.63 28.13
C ARG A 189 -0.37 -30.32 27.77
N GLN A 190 0.72 -29.84 28.36
CA GLN A 190 1.74 -30.74 28.91
C GLN A 190 1.69 -30.61 30.45
N GLN A 191 1.57 -31.76 31.09
CA GLN A 191 1.46 -31.91 32.54
C GLN A 191 2.78 -31.49 33.20
N ASP A 192 2.91 -30.24 33.60
CA ASP A 192 3.82 -29.90 34.68
C ASP A 192 3.10 -30.09 36.01
N ARG A 193 3.68 -31.02 36.78
CA ARG A 193 3.21 -31.50 38.07
C ARG A 193 2.90 -30.33 38.98
N MET A 194 1.75 -30.45 39.66
CA MET A 194 1.42 -29.64 40.82
C MET A 194 2.61 -29.56 41.78
N ILE A 195 3.18 -28.36 41.92
CA ILE A 195 3.88 -27.97 43.15
C ILE A 195 2.85 -27.20 43.95
N GLY A 196 2.14 -27.94 44.81
CA GLY A 196 1.43 -27.34 45.91
C GLY A 196 2.44 -26.72 46.87
N GLN A 197 2.51 -25.39 46.88
CA GLN A 197 3.02 -24.64 48.02
C GLN A 197 2.04 -23.49 48.27
N ARG A 198 1.13 -23.74 49.22
CA ARG A 198 0.42 -22.68 49.94
C ARG A 198 1.47 -21.86 50.68
N VAL A 199 1.86 -20.72 50.14
CA VAL A 199 2.70 -19.73 50.81
C VAL A 199 2.04 -18.37 50.65
N GLY A 200 1.56 -17.78 51.74
CA GLY A 200 1.34 -16.33 51.85
C GLY A 200 -0.09 -15.78 51.83
N THR A 201 -1.13 -16.47 52.34
CA THR A 201 -2.52 -15.95 52.31
C THR A 201 -2.80 -14.81 53.30
N GLU A 202 -2.13 -14.73 54.45
CA GLU A 202 -2.41 -13.66 55.45
C GLU A 202 -1.63 -12.36 55.17
N GLU A 203 -0.42 -12.48 54.63
CA GLU A 203 0.43 -11.33 54.31
C GLU A 203 -0.05 -10.58 53.05
N SER A 204 -0.70 -11.27 52.10
CA SER A 204 -1.27 -10.64 50.91
C SER A 204 -2.51 -9.82 51.21
N ASP A 205 -3.36 -10.27 52.14
CA ASP A 205 -4.61 -9.58 52.51
C ASP A 205 -4.32 -8.27 53.25
N ILE A 206 -3.25 -8.26 54.04
CA ILE A 206 -2.74 -7.07 54.72
C ILE A 206 -2.20 -6.05 53.69
N ASP A 207 -1.39 -6.50 52.71
CA ASP A 207 -0.87 -5.62 51.65
C ASP A 207 -2.01 -4.97 50.85
N ILE A 208 -3.07 -5.73 50.54
CA ILE A 208 -4.25 -5.22 49.83
C ILE A 208 -4.99 -4.16 50.68
N GLN A 209 -5.14 -4.39 51.98
CA GLN A 209 -5.78 -3.42 52.87
C GLN A 209 -4.97 -2.13 52.99
N ILE A 210 -3.63 -2.23 53.04
CA ILE A 210 -2.74 -1.06 53.04
C ILE A 210 -2.81 -0.34 51.68
N LEU A 211 -2.80 -1.07 50.57
CA LEU A 211 -2.98 -0.51 49.22
C LEU A 211 -4.33 0.24 49.11
N GLN A 212 -5.43 -0.37 49.54
CA GLN A 212 -6.75 0.26 49.52
C GLN A 212 -6.82 1.48 50.44
N ALA A 213 -6.26 1.39 51.65
CA ALA A 213 -6.19 2.52 52.58
C ALA A 213 -5.37 3.67 52.01
N SER A 214 -4.26 3.37 51.31
CA SER A 214 -3.43 4.37 50.66
C SER A 214 -4.11 5.02 49.47
N ALA A 215 -4.76 4.25 48.59
CA ALA A 215 -5.51 4.79 47.45
C ALA A 215 -6.72 5.63 47.92
N ALA A 216 -7.37 5.24 49.01
CA ALA A 216 -8.49 5.97 49.60
C ALA A 216 -8.08 7.21 50.41
N GLY A 217 -6.79 7.47 50.61
CA GLY A 217 -6.30 8.59 51.42
C GLY A 217 -6.53 8.45 52.93
N ASN A 218 -6.74 7.23 53.44
CA ASN A 218 -7.02 6.99 54.85
C ASN A 218 -5.73 7.02 55.68
N THR A 219 -5.27 8.24 55.99
CA THR A 219 -4.05 8.53 56.73
C THR A 219 -4.02 7.94 58.14
N ALA A 220 -5.19 7.83 58.80
CA ALA A 220 -5.29 7.25 60.14
C ALA A 220 -5.01 5.74 60.12
N ALA A 221 -5.62 5.02 59.18
CA ALA A 221 -5.37 3.60 58.98
C ALA A 221 -3.90 3.34 58.59
N LEU A 222 -3.32 4.15 57.70
CA LEU A 222 -1.92 4.01 57.31
C LEU A 222 -0.96 4.18 58.49
N ARG A 223 -1.18 5.17 59.37
CA ARG A 223 -0.36 5.34 60.59
C ARG A 223 -0.46 4.15 61.53
N GLU A 224 -1.65 3.56 61.67
CA GLU A 224 -1.84 2.33 62.45
C GLU A 224 -1.07 1.16 61.84
N TRP A 225 -1.09 1.01 60.51
CA TRP A 225 -0.33 -0.02 59.80
C TRP A 225 1.18 0.16 59.95
N PHE A 226 1.70 1.38 59.84
CA PHE A 226 3.12 1.66 60.09
C PHE A 226 3.53 1.34 61.53
N ALA A 227 2.70 1.71 62.53
CA ALA A 227 2.97 1.41 63.93
C ALA A 227 2.92 -0.10 64.23
N ARG A 228 1.98 -0.82 63.61
CA ARG A 228 1.76 -2.25 63.85
C ARG A 228 2.80 -3.14 63.16
N LEU A 229 3.18 -2.80 61.94
CA LEU A 229 4.04 -3.63 61.10
C LEU A 229 5.48 -3.11 60.98
N GLY A 230 5.76 -1.88 61.42
CA GLY A 230 7.10 -1.27 61.30
C GLY A 230 8.20 -1.97 62.12
N THR A 231 7.84 -2.82 63.08
CA THR A 231 8.79 -3.63 63.86
C THR A 231 9.05 -5.02 63.26
N SER A 232 8.35 -5.37 62.17
CA SER A 232 8.52 -6.65 61.47
C SER A 232 9.84 -6.68 60.68
N PRO A 233 10.57 -7.82 60.63
CA PRO A 233 11.79 -7.93 59.84
C PRO A 233 11.61 -7.65 58.34
N ASP A 234 10.41 -7.92 57.80
CA ASP A 234 10.08 -7.72 56.37
C ASP A 234 9.36 -6.38 56.09
N ALA A 235 9.27 -5.49 57.09
CA ALA A 235 8.53 -4.24 56.99
C ALA A 235 9.06 -3.36 55.86
N ARG A 236 10.39 -3.25 55.75
CA ARG A 236 11.05 -2.40 54.76
C ARG A 236 10.72 -2.83 53.33
N ASP A 237 10.91 -4.10 53.00
CA ASP A 237 10.64 -4.63 51.66
C ASP A 237 9.14 -4.56 51.32
N ARG A 238 8.27 -4.81 52.31
CA ARG A 238 6.82 -4.74 52.14
C ARG A 238 6.36 -3.31 51.84
N PHE A 239 6.69 -2.34 52.69
CA PHE A 239 6.25 -0.96 52.53
C PHE A 239 6.88 -0.30 51.31
N THR A 240 8.10 -0.68 50.93
CA THR A 240 8.74 -0.23 49.69
C THR A 240 7.96 -0.69 48.45
N ARG A 241 7.59 -1.97 48.38
CA ARG A 241 6.79 -2.52 47.27
C ARG A 241 5.42 -1.88 47.17
N ILE A 242 4.76 -1.68 48.33
CA ILE A 242 3.45 -1.01 48.41
C ILE A 242 3.59 0.45 47.98
N PHE A 243 4.62 1.16 48.44
CA PHE A 243 4.89 2.53 48.06
C PHE A 243 5.04 2.67 46.53
N LEU A 244 5.92 1.89 45.89
CA LEU A 244 6.09 1.93 44.43
C LEU A 244 4.78 1.66 43.67
N ALA A 245 3.98 0.70 44.12
CA ALA A 245 2.68 0.40 43.51
C ALA A 245 1.64 1.54 43.67
N THR A 246 1.75 2.33 44.73
CA THR A 246 0.75 3.35 45.11
C THR A 246 1.06 4.74 44.60
N ILE A 247 2.29 5.02 44.16
CA ILE A 247 2.67 6.31 43.54
C ILE A 247 1.69 6.71 42.44
N SER A 248 1.16 5.76 41.69
CA SER A 248 0.20 6.00 40.62
C SER A 248 -1.12 6.66 41.06
N GLU A 249 -1.69 6.18 42.16
CA GLU A 249 -3.09 6.41 42.52
C GLU A 249 -3.24 7.16 43.85
N ALA A 250 -2.31 7.00 44.78
CA ALA A 250 -2.44 7.55 46.12
C ALA A 250 -2.41 9.08 46.12
N PRO A 251 -3.21 9.72 47.01
CA PRO A 251 -3.15 11.15 47.22
C PRO A 251 -1.85 11.53 47.94
N ASP A 252 -1.48 12.79 47.73
CA ASP A 252 -0.26 13.43 48.23
C ASP A 252 -0.03 13.21 49.74
N ASP A 253 -1.10 13.27 50.55
CA ASP A 253 -1.02 13.04 52.00
C ASP A 253 -0.58 11.61 52.35
N SER A 254 -1.03 10.61 51.59
CA SER A 254 -0.66 9.21 51.82
C SER A 254 0.78 8.95 51.39
N LEU A 255 1.20 9.49 50.24
CA LEU A 255 2.58 9.40 49.78
C LEU A 255 3.54 10.08 50.76
N ASN A 256 3.18 11.24 51.31
CA ASN A 256 3.95 11.90 52.35
C ASN A 256 4.16 11.02 53.58
N LEU A 257 3.12 10.28 54.01
CA LEU A 257 3.27 9.36 55.15
C LEU A 257 4.22 8.20 54.85
N PHE A 258 4.19 7.62 53.65
CA PHE A 258 5.16 6.61 53.24
C PHE A 258 6.58 7.15 53.25
N LEU A 259 6.80 8.33 52.66
CA LEU A 259 8.12 8.95 52.54
C LEU A 259 8.73 9.31 53.90
N HIS A 260 7.93 9.75 54.89
CA HIS A 260 8.42 10.11 56.23
C HIS A 260 8.35 8.96 57.25
N SER A 261 8.06 7.73 56.82
CA SER A 261 7.90 6.59 57.72
C SER A 261 9.22 5.92 58.15
N ASP A 262 10.35 6.24 57.52
CA ASP A 262 11.64 5.53 57.60
C ASP A 262 11.58 4.03 57.21
N LEU A 263 10.42 3.55 56.73
CA LEU A 263 10.18 2.15 56.35
C LEU A 263 10.23 1.91 54.84
N VAL A 264 10.43 2.96 54.04
CA VAL A 264 10.50 2.88 52.57
C VAL A 264 11.94 3.07 52.11
N ASP A 265 12.41 2.13 51.31
CA ASP A 265 13.65 2.30 50.57
C ASP A 265 13.40 3.08 49.29
N ILE A 266 13.77 4.35 49.29
CA ILE A 266 13.55 5.26 48.15
C ILE A 266 14.43 4.91 46.93
N HIS A 267 15.50 4.12 47.13
CA HIS A 267 16.39 3.67 46.05
C HIS A 267 15.95 2.35 45.42
N ALA A 268 14.90 1.72 45.94
CA ALA A 268 14.41 0.47 45.40
C ALA A 268 13.78 0.64 44.02
N GLU A 269 13.79 -0.47 43.29
CA GLU A 269 13.27 -0.58 41.94
C GLU A 269 12.12 -1.58 41.92
N ASP A 270 11.16 -1.33 41.04
CA ASP A 270 10.10 -2.29 40.76
C ASP A 270 10.67 -3.49 40.00
N ASP A 271 10.35 -4.69 40.47
CA ASP A 271 10.83 -5.94 39.88
C ASP A 271 10.33 -6.15 38.43
N ILE A 272 9.26 -5.47 37.99
CA ILE A 272 8.62 -5.72 36.67
C ILE A 272 9.34 -4.93 35.59
N ASN A 273 9.45 -3.62 35.80
CA ASN A 273 9.98 -2.70 34.80
C ASN A 273 11.36 -2.15 35.17
N GLU A 274 11.94 -2.54 36.30
CA GLU A 274 13.19 -1.96 36.82
C GLU A 274 13.08 -0.44 37.02
N ARG A 275 11.87 0.02 37.41
CA ARG A 275 11.56 1.45 37.60
C ARG A 275 11.73 1.85 39.06
N ASN A 276 12.48 2.91 39.30
CA ASN A 276 12.55 3.54 40.62
C ASN A 276 11.39 4.54 40.84
N CYS A 277 11.32 5.14 42.03
CA CYS A 277 10.26 6.09 42.38
C CYS A 277 10.22 7.33 41.46
N LEU A 278 11.35 7.74 40.88
CA LEU A 278 11.42 8.88 39.97
C LEU A 278 10.76 8.56 38.62
N HIS A 279 10.89 7.34 38.11
CA HIS A 279 10.17 6.89 36.92
C HIS A 279 8.67 6.96 37.15
N GLU A 280 8.19 6.38 38.25
CA GLU A 280 6.77 6.34 38.58
C GLU A 280 6.21 7.74 38.81
N ALA A 281 6.95 8.61 39.51
CA ALA A 281 6.61 10.01 39.65
C ALA A 281 6.51 10.69 38.28
N ALA A 282 7.48 10.51 37.40
CA ALA A 282 7.50 11.08 36.05
C ALA A 282 6.45 10.50 35.09
N ILE A 283 5.90 9.31 35.38
CA ILE A 283 4.81 8.65 34.62
C ILE A 283 3.42 9.09 35.09
N TYR A 284 3.23 9.30 36.40
CA TYR A 284 1.92 9.61 37.00
C TYR A 284 1.73 11.06 37.48
N GLY A 285 2.81 11.81 37.64
CA GLY A 285 2.79 13.26 37.81
C GLY A 285 2.80 13.64 39.27
N LYS A 286 3.59 12.93 40.07
CA LYS A 286 3.64 13.07 41.52
C LYS A 286 4.85 13.90 41.92
N ASP A 287 4.65 15.21 42.00
CA ASP A 287 5.71 16.17 42.38
C ASP A 287 6.33 15.85 43.74
N ILE A 288 5.54 15.42 44.72
CA ILE A 288 6.05 15.08 46.07
C ILE A 288 7.03 13.91 46.02
N ALA A 289 6.68 12.83 45.31
CA ALA A 289 7.55 11.68 45.17
C ALA A 289 8.82 12.02 44.36
N LEU A 290 8.69 12.90 43.36
CA LEU A 290 9.83 13.43 42.60
C LEU A 290 10.77 14.25 43.50
N ASP A 291 10.25 15.27 44.18
CA ASP A 291 11.04 16.21 44.99
C ASP A 291 11.73 15.48 46.16
N TYR A 292 11.02 14.54 46.80
CA TYR A 292 11.59 13.71 47.84
C TYR A 292 12.70 12.79 47.31
N GLY A 293 12.47 12.08 46.20
CA GLY A 293 13.49 11.22 45.60
C GLY A 293 14.73 11.99 45.14
N LEU A 294 14.55 13.19 44.58
CA LEU A 294 15.64 14.07 44.17
C LEU A 294 16.48 14.55 45.36
N SER A 295 15.84 14.99 46.45
CA SER A 295 16.53 15.44 47.66
C SER A 295 17.32 14.34 48.38
N HIS A 296 16.95 13.07 48.18
CA HIS A 296 17.64 11.90 48.73
C HIS A 296 18.61 11.23 47.76
N GLY A 297 18.86 11.85 46.59
CA GLY A 297 19.89 11.39 45.65
C GLY A 297 19.56 10.06 44.95
N VAL A 298 18.29 9.79 44.67
CA VAL A 298 17.91 8.63 43.83
C VAL A 298 18.54 8.76 42.45
N ASP A 299 19.09 7.66 41.93
CA ASP A 299 19.80 7.66 40.65
C ASP A 299 18.89 8.03 39.47
N LEU A 300 19.22 9.15 38.83
CA LEU A 300 18.55 9.69 37.65
C LEU A 300 18.96 8.99 36.35
N THR A 301 20.07 8.24 36.39
CA THR A 301 20.65 7.54 35.23
C THR A 301 20.22 6.07 35.14
N ARG A 302 19.47 5.58 36.13
CA ARG A 302 18.96 4.21 36.12
C ARG A 302 18.03 4.00 34.91
N LEU A 303 18.35 2.99 34.12
CA LEU A 303 17.57 2.57 32.97
C LEU A 303 16.51 1.56 33.39
N ASP A 304 15.28 1.76 32.95
CA ASP A 304 14.22 0.75 33.07
C ASP A 304 14.33 -0.31 31.95
N VAL A 305 13.41 -1.28 31.90
CA VAL A 305 13.41 -2.36 30.87
C VAL A 305 13.30 -1.85 29.43
N TYR A 306 12.87 -0.60 29.21
CA TYR A 306 12.81 0.04 27.90
C TYR A 306 14.10 0.81 27.57
N GLY A 307 15.07 0.85 28.48
CA GLY A 307 16.25 1.69 28.40
C GLY A 307 15.95 3.16 28.73
N ARG A 308 14.83 3.46 29.39
CA ARG A 308 14.41 4.84 29.65
C ARG A 308 14.81 5.28 31.05
N VAL A 309 15.14 6.56 31.16
CA VAL A 309 15.29 7.28 32.44
C VAL A 309 14.03 8.09 32.76
N PRO A 310 13.84 8.60 33.99
CA PRO A 310 12.65 9.38 34.36
C PRO A 310 12.37 10.57 33.44
N LEU A 311 13.42 11.23 32.93
CA LEU A 311 13.32 12.36 32.00
C LEU A 311 12.56 11.98 30.70
N HIS A 312 12.74 10.76 30.19
CA HIS A 312 12.00 10.30 29.00
C HIS A 312 10.48 10.35 29.24
N TYR A 313 10.03 9.90 30.41
CA TYR A 313 8.61 9.85 30.75
C TYR A 313 8.02 11.24 30.98
N ALA A 314 8.75 12.13 31.67
CA ALA A 314 8.33 13.51 31.86
C ALA A 314 8.16 14.22 30.49
N CYS A 315 9.12 14.04 29.58
CA CYS A 315 9.07 14.56 28.21
C CYS A 315 7.95 13.93 27.37
N LEU A 316 7.79 12.60 27.39
CA LEU A 316 6.75 11.87 26.69
C LEU A 316 5.34 12.34 27.09
N ARG A 317 5.13 12.60 28.39
CA ARG A 317 3.86 13.06 28.96
C ARG A 317 3.67 14.57 28.88
N GLY A 318 4.70 15.34 28.52
CA GLY A 318 4.63 16.80 28.40
C GLY A 318 4.63 17.55 29.74
N ARG A 319 5.27 17.00 30.78
CA ARG A 319 5.25 17.56 32.15
C ARG A 319 6.39 18.54 32.38
N LEU A 320 6.19 19.77 31.91
CA LEU A 320 7.22 20.80 31.88
C LEU A 320 7.92 21.02 33.22
N ALA A 321 7.17 21.22 34.32
CA ALA A 321 7.75 21.46 35.65
C ALA A 321 8.64 20.30 36.13
N MET A 322 8.28 19.05 35.82
CA MET A 322 9.08 17.88 36.17
C MET A 322 10.35 17.79 35.29
N VAL A 323 10.24 18.14 34.01
CA VAL A 323 11.41 18.22 33.11
C VAL A 323 12.41 19.25 33.63
N GLU A 324 11.96 20.42 34.08
CA GLU A 324 12.83 21.45 34.67
C GLU A 324 13.58 20.92 35.91
N LYS A 325 12.84 20.31 36.85
CA LYS A 325 13.42 19.74 38.08
C LYS A 325 14.42 18.61 37.77
N LEU A 326 14.07 17.69 36.88
CA LEU A 326 14.92 16.56 36.49
C LEU A 326 16.19 17.03 35.78
N LEU A 327 16.10 18.02 34.88
CA LEU A 327 17.27 18.59 34.19
C LEU A 327 18.17 19.37 35.15
N ALA A 328 17.59 20.12 36.10
CA ALA A 328 18.36 20.83 37.11
C ALA A 328 19.15 19.88 38.02
N ALA A 329 18.57 18.74 38.37
CA ALA A 329 19.22 17.73 39.22
C ALA A 329 20.20 16.82 38.46
N GLY A 330 19.93 16.50 37.18
CA GLY A 330 20.70 15.55 36.38
C GLY A 330 20.84 15.96 34.92
N PRO A 331 21.62 17.00 34.60
CA PRO A 331 21.76 17.51 33.23
C PRO A 331 22.39 16.49 32.25
N ASN A 332 23.13 15.50 32.76
CA ASN A 332 23.71 14.41 31.97
C ASN A 332 22.67 13.46 31.36
N THR A 333 21.42 13.47 31.84
CA THR A 333 20.34 12.60 31.35
C THR A 333 19.70 13.06 30.04
N ILE A 334 19.96 14.32 29.63
CA ILE A 334 19.30 15.00 28.52
C ILE A 334 19.44 14.29 27.16
N ASP A 335 20.57 13.61 26.95
CA ASP A 335 20.96 12.94 25.71
C ASP A 335 20.95 11.41 25.82
N MET A 336 20.51 10.85 26.95
CA MET A 336 20.44 9.40 27.12
C MET A 336 19.46 8.78 26.12
N LYS A 337 19.80 7.61 25.60
CA LYS A 337 19.03 6.92 24.55
C LYS A 337 18.37 5.68 25.13
N ASP A 338 17.11 5.48 24.78
CA ASP A 338 16.40 4.23 25.06
C ASP A 338 16.76 3.11 24.07
N HIS A 339 16.21 1.90 24.26
CA HIS A 339 16.51 0.76 23.39
C HIS A 339 16.09 0.95 21.92
N ASP A 340 15.25 1.94 21.61
CA ASP A 340 14.87 2.33 20.25
C ASP A 340 15.69 3.54 19.71
N ASN A 341 16.77 3.91 20.42
CA ASN A 341 17.62 5.08 20.19
C ASN A 341 16.89 6.43 20.36
N PHE A 342 15.75 6.47 21.07
CA PHE A 342 15.04 7.73 21.30
C PHE A 342 15.67 8.44 22.50
N THR A 343 15.99 9.71 22.33
CA THR A 343 16.29 10.63 23.44
C THR A 343 15.01 11.27 23.98
N PRO A 344 15.04 11.93 25.16
CA PRO A 344 13.91 12.73 25.65
C PRO A 344 13.43 13.79 24.64
N LEU A 345 14.35 14.35 23.84
CA LEU A 345 14.01 15.27 22.75
C LEU A 345 13.19 14.56 21.67
N ILE A 346 13.62 13.38 21.20
CA ILE A 346 12.88 12.60 20.20
C ILE A 346 11.46 12.26 20.67
N HIS A 347 11.30 11.79 21.91
CA HIS A 347 9.97 11.52 22.47
C HIS A 347 9.08 12.76 22.52
N SER A 348 9.65 13.93 22.85
CA SER A 348 8.93 15.20 22.86
C SER A 348 8.45 15.58 21.45
N ILE A 349 9.28 15.39 20.42
CA ILE A 349 8.94 15.68 19.02
C ILE A 349 7.82 14.76 18.54
N VAL A 350 7.97 13.44 18.70
CA VAL A 350 7.00 12.43 18.23
C VAL A 350 5.64 12.56 18.93
N ARG A 351 5.61 13.06 20.17
CA ARG A 351 4.37 13.33 20.93
C ARG A 351 3.90 14.78 20.84
N HIS A 352 4.48 15.60 19.97
CA HIS A 352 4.11 17.00 19.76
C HIS A 352 4.14 17.85 21.06
N ARG A 353 5.11 17.60 21.95
CA ARG A 353 5.31 18.31 23.22
C ARG A 353 6.25 19.50 23.03
N VAL A 354 5.76 20.54 22.36
CA VAL A 354 6.56 21.70 21.95
C VAL A 354 7.26 22.40 23.11
N ASP A 355 6.58 22.59 24.25
CA ASP A 355 7.18 23.25 25.41
C ASP A 355 8.36 22.45 25.99
N CYS A 356 8.25 21.12 26.00
CA CYS A 356 9.35 20.25 26.40
C CYS A 356 10.51 20.32 25.41
N VAL A 357 10.23 20.38 24.10
CA VAL A 357 11.26 20.62 23.07
C VAL A 357 11.98 21.93 23.34
N ARG A 358 11.24 23.04 23.54
CA ARG A 358 11.81 24.36 23.82
C ARG A 358 12.72 24.34 25.05
N LEU A 359 12.29 23.70 26.13
CA LEU A 359 13.06 23.58 27.37
C LEU A 359 14.33 22.71 27.19
N LEU A 360 14.22 21.57 26.51
CA LEU A 360 15.36 20.70 26.22
C LEU A 360 16.41 21.41 25.36
N LEU A 361 15.97 22.13 24.32
CA LEU A 361 16.87 22.92 23.46
C LEU A 361 17.50 24.10 24.20
N ALA A 362 16.77 24.74 25.12
CA ALA A 362 17.32 25.77 26.00
C ALA A 362 18.45 25.23 26.89
N ASN A 363 18.39 23.94 27.26
CA ASN A 363 19.42 23.23 28.03
C ASN A 363 20.44 22.48 27.16
N ASN A 364 20.59 22.86 25.88
CA ASN A 364 21.56 22.31 24.93
C ASN A 364 21.40 20.80 24.65
N ALA A 365 20.17 20.28 24.62
CA ALA A 365 19.90 18.95 24.09
C ALA A 365 20.45 18.81 22.67
N ARG A 366 20.99 17.63 22.37
CA ARG A 366 21.59 17.37 21.07
C ARG A 366 20.55 17.32 19.95
N ILE A 367 20.80 18.10 18.90
CA ILE A 367 19.90 18.23 17.74
C ILE A 367 20.36 17.44 16.50
N ASP A 368 21.62 17.03 16.44
CA ASP A 368 22.20 16.28 15.31
C ASP A 368 22.61 14.86 15.75
N PRO A 369 22.46 13.85 14.87
CA PRO A 369 22.86 12.47 15.16
C PRO A 369 24.38 12.33 15.36
N GLN A 370 24.80 11.38 16.19
CA GLN A 370 26.22 10.99 16.35
C GLN A 370 26.60 9.76 15.53
N SER A 371 25.61 8.93 15.21
CA SER A 371 25.77 7.70 14.43
C SER A 371 24.66 7.60 13.42
N ASP A 372 24.85 6.80 12.38
CA ASP A 372 23.82 6.57 11.35
C ASP A 372 22.53 5.95 11.93
N ALA A 373 22.64 5.29 13.10
CA ALA A 373 21.51 4.68 13.82
C ALA A 373 20.72 5.64 14.71
N ASP A 374 21.15 6.89 14.81
CA ASP A 374 20.46 7.91 15.57
C ASP A 374 19.33 8.54 14.75
N HIS A 375 18.21 8.80 15.40
CA HIS A 375 17.15 9.58 14.76
C HIS A 375 17.61 11.01 14.51
N ILE A 376 17.14 11.59 13.42
CA ILE A 376 17.37 12.99 13.06
C ILE A 376 16.16 13.81 13.54
N PRO A 377 16.28 14.61 14.64
CA PRO A 377 15.17 15.39 15.19
C PRO A 377 14.43 16.24 14.15
N LEU A 378 15.18 16.89 13.26
CA LEU A 378 14.61 17.75 12.21
C LEU A 378 13.76 16.94 11.22
N ASN A 379 14.21 15.75 10.80
CA ASN A 379 13.47 14.89 9.89
C ASN A 379 12.14 14.43 10.52
N LEU A 380 12.15 14.07 11.80
CA LEU A 380 10.93 13.70 12.53
C LEU A 380 9.97 14.88 12.66
N ALA A 381 10.48 16.09 12.96
CA ALA A 381 9.65 17.29 13.03
C ALA A 381 8.98 17.59 11.67
N CYS A 382 9.72 17.43 10.57
CA CYS A 382 9.23 17.57 9.21
C CYS A 382 8.20 16.50 8.84
N GLN A 383 8.48 15.23 9.14
CA GLN A 383 7.57 14.11 8.88
C GLN A 383 6.24 14.27 9.63
N HIS A 384 6.28 14.77 10.87
CA HIS A 384 5.10 15.01 11.70
C HIS A 384 4.44 16.39 11.47
N GLY A 385 4.92 17.20 10.51
CA GLY A 385 4.31 18.49 10.18
C GLY A 385 4.39 19.54 11.30
N SER A 386 5.40 19.48 12.16
CA SER A 386 5.56 20.41 13.28
C SER A 386 6.46 21.60 12.90
N ILE A 387 5.86 22.66 12.35
CA ILE A 387 6.56 23.89 11.95
C ILE A 387 7.33 24.51 13.12
N GLU A 388 6.70 24.63 14.29
CA GLU A 388 7.33 25.29 15.44
C GLU A 388 8.56 24.52 15.94
N VAL A 389 8.48 23.18 16.00
CA VAL A 389 9.64 22.35 16.37
C VAL A 389 10.74 22.44 15.32
N ALA A 390 10.40 22.41 14.04
CA ALA A 390 11.38 22.54 12.97
C ALA A 390 12.08 23.90 13.03
N ALA A 391 11.34 24.99 13.29
CA ALA A 391 11.89 26.32 13.45
C ALA A 391 12.87 26.40 14.62
N LEU A 392 12.49 25.89 15.80
CA LEU A 392 13.37 25.84 16.97
C LEU A 392 14.68 25.08 16.72
N LEU A 393 14.62 23.96 15.97
CA LEU A 393 15.79 23.18 15.60
C LEU A 393 16.69 23.93 14.60
N LEU A 394 16.09 24.57 13.59
CA LEU A 394 16.80 25.32 12.55
C LEU A 394 17.43 26.62 13.07
N GLU A 395 16.78 27.32 14.01
CA GLU A 395 17.33 28.46 14.75
C GLU A 395 18.60 28.08 15.54
N ARG A 396 18.75 26.81 15.89
CA ARG A 396 19.95 26.24 16.53
C ARG A 396 20.93 25.62 15.53
N ASN A 397 20.78 25.90 14.23
CA ASN A 397 21.61 25.40 13.13
C ASN A 397 21.61 23.87 12.98
N ALA A 398 20.45 23.21 13.19
CA ALA A 398 20.30 21.78 12.87
C ALA A 398 20.69 21.49 11.41
N LYS A 399 21.41 20.37 11.19
CA LYS A 399 21.88 20.01 9.86
C LYS A 399 20.76 19.37 9.02
N LEU A 400 20.76 19.67 7.73
CA LEU A 400 19.87 19.07 6.74
C LEU A 400 20.42 17.71 6.29
N LEU A 401 20.24 16.69 7.13
CA LEU A 401 20.77 15.35 6.91
C LEU A 401 19.72 14.41 6.28
N PRO A 402 20.13 13.53 5.36
CA PRO A 402 19.24 12.49 4.84
C PRO A 402 19.04 11.39 5.89
N ASP A 403 17.85 10.81 5.91
CA ASP A 403 17.57 9.61 6.70
C ASP A 403 18.17 8.34 6.06
N ALA A 404 17.89 7.19 6.67
CA ALA A 404 18.34 5.88 6.18
C ALA A 404 17.75 5.48 4.82
N GLU A 405 16.62 6.07 4.40
CA GLU A 405 16.06 5.91 3.04
C GLU A 405 16.72 6.85 2.03
N GLY A 406 17.61 7.73 2.49
CA GLY A 406 18.28 8.73 1.66
C GLY A 406 17.47 10.01 1.48
N LEU A 407 16.38 10.20 2.25
CA LEU A 407 15.47 11.33 2.16
C LEU A 407 15.90 12.46 3.09
N PHE A 408 16.11 13.64 2.52
CA PHE A 408 16.37 14.88 3.28
C PHE A 408 15.06 15.47 3.84
N PRO A 409 15.10 16.39 4.83
CA PRO A 409 13.90 16.97 5.45
C PRO A 409 12.86 17.46 4.44
N GLN A 410 13.28 18.13 3.37
CA GLN A 410 12.40 18.65 2.32
C GLN A 410 11.65 17.55 1.54
N HIS A 411 12.25 16.36 1.36
CA HIS A 411 11.57 15.22 0.74
C HIS A 411 10.51 14.65 1.68
N LEU A 412 10.81 14.56 2.98
CA LEU A 412 9.87 14.07 3.99
C LEU A 412 8.64 14.97 4.11
N VAL A 413 8.82 16.29 4.04
CA VAL A 413 7.72 17.25 3.98
C VAL A 413 6.87 16.99 2.74
N ALA A 414 7.49 16.93 1.55
CA ALA A 414 6.79 16.70 0.30
C ALA A 414 6.09 15.33 0.20
N ARG A 415 6.57 14.31 0.92
CA ARG A 415 5.97 12.97 0.97
C ARG A 415 4.83 12.87 2.00
N SER A 416 5.03 13.42 3.20
CA SER A 416 4.25 13.03 4.39
C SER A 416 3.49 14.18 5.05
N SER A 417 3.90 15.43 4.84
CA SER A 417 3.32 16.59 5.51
C SER A 417 2.25 17.26 4.65
N GLU A 418 1.19 17.76 5.28
CA GLU A 418 0.21 18.64 4.64
C GLU A 418 0.63 20.12 4.70
N LYS A 419 1.68 20.44 5.46
CA LYS A 419 2.11 21.82 5.71
C LYS A 419 3.25 22.24 4.78
N ALA A 420 2.89 22.88 3.66
CA ALA A 420 3.83 23.39 2.68
C ALA A 420 4.79 24.46 3.23
N ASP A 421 4.37 25.21 4.26
CA ASP A 421 5.20 26.23 4.93
C ASP A 421 6.53 25.68 5.48
N LEU A 422 6.58 24.38 5.80
CA LEU A 422 7.83 23.74 6.21
C LEU A 422 8.89 23.77 5.10
N LEU A 423 8.49 23.69 3.83
CA LEU A 423 9.43 23.80 2.71
C LEU A 423 10.04 25.20 2.62
N LEU A 424 9.23 26.23 2.86
CA LEU A 424 9.68 27.62 2.88
C LEU A 424 10.66 27.85 4.03
N LEU A 425 10.33 27.36 5.22
CA LEU A 425 11.20 27.42 6.39
C LEU A 425 12.53 26.70 6.15
N LEU A 426 12.50 25.48 5.60
CA LEU A 426 13.72 24.74 5.27
C LEU A 426 14.57 25.49 4.24
N ARG A 427 13.94 26.08 3.20
CA ARG A 427 14.63 26.90 2.19
C ARG A 427 15.33 28.11 2.80
N GLN A 428 14.67 28.81 3.72
CA GLN A 428 15.24 29.95 4.44
C GLN A 428 16.52 29.58 5.22
N HIS A 429 16.62 28.32 5.65
CA HIS A 429 17.79 27.76 6.33
C HIS A 429 18.71 26.94 5.40
N GLY A 430 18.64 27.17 4.09
CA GLY A 430 19.62 26.64 3.12
C GLY A 430 19.28 25.29 2.51
N ALA A 431 18.05 24.79 2.66
CA ALA A 431 17.63 23.58 1.95
C ALA A 431 17.46 23.84 0.45
N ASP A 432 18.12 23.01 -0.35
CA ASP A 432 17.89 22.97 -1.80
C ASP A 432 16.63 22.16 -2.11
N LEU A 433 15.63 22.84 -2.68
CA LEU A 433 14.35 22.25 -3.08
C LEU A 433 14.44 21.44 -4.39
N ASN A 434 15.60 21.47 -5.07
CA ASN A 434 15.94 20.62 -6.21
C ASN A 434 16.94 19.51 -5.83
N GLN A 435 17.32 19.41 -4.55
CA GLN A 435 18.20 18.35 -4.08
C GLN A 435 17.58 17.00 -4.43
N ARG A 436 18.39 16.12 -5.01
CA ARG A 436 18.01 14.74 -5.28
C ARG A 436 18.24 13.86 -4.06
N ASP A 437 17.30 12.96 -3.80
CA ASP A 437 17.46 11.91 -2.81
C ASP A 437 18.61 10.95 -3.20
N LYS A 438 19.04 10.11 -2.25
CA LYS A 438 20.14 9.18 -2.50
C LYS A 438 19.71 7.88 -3.18
N LEU A 439 18.41 7.58 -3.27
CA LEU A 439 17.92 6.27 -3.67
C LEU A 439 17.40 6.22 -5.10
N TYR A 440 16.55 7.17 -5.49
CA TYR A 440 15.91 7.21 -6.81
C TYR A 440 16.31 8.46 -7.61
N GLN A 441 17.17 9.32 -7.04
CA GLN A 441 17.48 10.64 -7.55
C GLN A 441 16.25 11.55 -7.65
N TRP A 442 15.24 11.30 -6.82
CA TRP A 442 14.00 12.07 -6.81
C TRP A 442 14.19 13.38 -6.08
N THR A 443 13.65 14.47 -6.63
CA THR A 443 13.56 15.75 -5.92
C THR A 443 12.29 15.77 -5.05
N PRO A 444 12.15 16.71 -4.09
CA PRO A 444 10.91 16.88 -3.33
C PRO A 444 9.67 16.99 -4.22
N LEU A 445 9.81 17.57 -5.43
CA LEU A 445 8.71 17.73 -6.38
C LEU A 445 8.13 16.37 -6.80
N PHE A 446 8.95 15.34 -6.99
CA PHE A 446 8.52 13.99 -7.36
C PHE A 446 7.66 13.37 -6.26
N HIS A 447 8.08 13.49 -5.01
CA HIS A 447 7.30 12.98 -3.87
C HIS A 447 5.96 13.70 -3.74
N ALA A 448 5.95 15.04 -3.85
CA ALA A 448 4.70 15.80 -3.80
C ALA A 448 3.75 15.41 -4.95
N ALA A 449 4.28 15.19 -6.15
CA ALA A 449 3.48 14.81 -7.31
C ALA A 449 2.95 13.37 -7.21
N SER A 450 3.77 12.43 -6.74
CA SER A 450 3.40 11.02 -6.56
C SER A 450 2.39 10.81 -5.43
N GLU A 451 2.53 11.53 -4.32
CA GLU A 451 1.68 11.40 -3.12
C GLU A 451 0.47 12.35 -3.14
N GLY A 452 0.29 13.14 -4.21
CA GLY A 452 -0.85 14.05 -4.36
C GLY A 452 -0.84 15.24 -3.39
N ARG A 453 0.34 15.69 -2.95
CA ARG A 453 0.49 16.82 -2.01
C ARG A 453 0.44 18.14 -2.74
N VAL A 454 -0.77 18.54 -3.18
CA VAL A 454 -1.02 19.72 -4.02
C VAL A 454 -0.38 21.00 -3.46
N GLU A 455 -0.58 21.29 -2.17
CA GLU A 455 -0.03 22.51 -1.55
C GLU A 455 1.51 22.50 -1.47
N CYS A 456 2.11 21.34 -1.18
CA CYS A 456 3.57 21.21 -1.20
C CYS A 456 4.11 21.37 -2.62
N LEU A 457 3.45 20.76 -3.62
CA LEU A 457 3.82 20.90 -5.02
C LEU A 457 3.76 22.35 -5.48
N ARG A 458 2.67 23.07 -5.15
CA ARG A 458 2.50 24.50 -5.43
C ARG A 458 3.63 25.32 -4.82
N ALA A 459 3.90 25.13 -3.53
CA ALA A 459 4.98 25.85 -2.86
C ALA A 459 6.35 25.55 -3.48
N LEU A 460 6.64 24.30 -3.87
CA LEU A 460 7.90 23.95 -4.56
C LEU A 460 8.03 24.71 -5.89
N LEU A 461 6.97 24.72 -6.71
CA LEU A 461 6.96 25.39 -8.01
C LEU A 461 7.12 26.92 -7.88
N GLU A 462 6.38 27.54 -6.96
CA GLU A 462 6.52 28.98 -6.64
C GLU A 462 7.93 29.33 -6.12
N ASN A 463 8.66 28.35 -5.59
CA ASN A 463 10.00 28.50 -5.05
C ASN A 463 11.10 27.98 -5.98
N SER A 464 10.83 27.95 -7.30
CA SER A 464 11.82 27.61 -8.35
C SER A 464 12.31 26.16 -8.32
N ALA A 465 11.49 25.22 -7.85
CA ALA A 465 11.72 23.81 -8.14
C ALA A 465 11.56 23.55 -9.66
N ASP A 466 12.43 22.73 -10.24
CA ASP A 466 12.43 22.43 -11.67
C ASP A 466 11.34 21.39 -12.01
N PRO A 467 10.26 21.76 -12.73
CA PRO A 467 9.21 20.82 -13.13
C PRO A 467 9.67 19.81 -14.18
N GLU A 468 10.76 20.10 -14.90
CA GLU A 468 11.31 19.25 -15.96
C GLU A 468 12.50 18.39 -15.48
N ALA A 469 12.76 18.38 -14.17
CA ALA A 469 13.77 17.51 -13.58
C ALA A 469 13.46 16.04 -13.94
N LEU A 470 14.52 15.29 -14.28
CA LEU A 470 14.46 13.88 -14.65
C LEU A 470 15.08 13.00 -13.56
N ASP A 471 14.43 11.88 -13.26
CA ASP A 471 14.98 10.84 -12.40
C ASP A 471 15.99 9.92 -13.15
N GLU A 472 16.46 8.86 -12.48
CA GLU A 472 17.39 7.87 -13.08
C GLU A 472 16.83 7.16 -14.31
N LYS A 473 15.51 7.10 -14.47
CA LYS A 473 14.82 6.47 -15.60
C LYS A 473 14.47 7.47 -16.70
N GLY A 474 14.83 8.74 -16.55
CA GLY A 474 14.46 9.80 -17.48
C GLY A 474 12.99 10.22 -17.38
N LEU A 475 12.33 9.99 -16.24
CA LEU A 475 10.93 10.33 -16.00
C LEU A 475 10.81 11.64 -15.20
N THR A 476 9.77 12.43 -15.45
CA THR A 476 9.48 13.69 -14.76
C THR A 476 8.49 13.53 -13.61
N ALA A 477 8.37 14.54 -12.75
CA ALA A 477 7.32 14.59 -11.72
C ALA A 477 5.90 14.47 -12.31
N MET A 478 5.68 15.00 -13.52
CA MET A 478 4.40 14.88 -14.25
C MET A 478 4.03 13.43 -14.51
N TYR A 479 5.01 12.57 -14.84
CA TYR A 479 4.76 11.14 -15.05
C TYR A 479 4.18 10.50 -13.78
N TYR A 480 4.77 10.75 -12.61
CA TYR A 480 4.33 10.14 -11.36
C TYR A 480 2.96 10.67 -10.90
N ALA A 481 2.71 11.98 -11.05
CA ALA A 481 1.38 12.54 -10.81
C ALA A 481 0.31 11.88 -11.69
N THR A 482 0.63 11.67 -12.96
CA THR A 482 -0.29 11.06 -13.93
C THR A 482 -0.51 9.57 -13.67
N TRP A 483 0.57 8.84 -13.38
CA TRP A 483 0.52 7.41 -13.10
C TRP A 483 -0.31 7.10 -11.84
N GLU A 484 -0.14 7.89 -10.78
CA GLU A 484 -0.89 7.76 -9.52
C GLU A 484 -2.27 8.46 -9.56
N GLY A 485 -2.59 9.23 -10.61
CA GLY A 485 -3.91 9.84 -10.83
C GLY A 485 -4.15 11.16 -10.08
N ASN A 486 -3.10 11.88 -9.71
CA ASN A 486 -3.17 13.14 -8.97
C ASN A 486 -3.44 14.32 -9.92
N LEU A 487 -4.71 14.46 -10.34
CA LEU A 487 -5.13 15.43 -11.37
C LEU A 487 -4.72 16.88 -11.07
N GLU A 488 -4.96 17.37 -9.84
CA GLU A 488 -4.60 18.74 -9.45
C GLU A 488 -3.08 18.98 -9.55
N CYS A 489 -2.27 17.99 -9.18
CA CYS A 489 -0.82 18.05 -9.34
C CYS A 489 -0.41 18.11 -10.82
N MET A 490 -1.08 17.32 -11.68
CA MET A 490 -0.84 17.34 -13.13
C MET A 490 -1.16 18.72 -13.73
N GLU A 491 -2.29 19.32 -13.36
CA GLU A 491 -2.70 20.63 -13.86
C GLU A 491 -1.71 21.73 -13.45
N LEU A 492 -1.24 21.72 -12.19
CA LEU A 492 -0.22 22.64 -11.71
C LEU A 492 1.11 22.51 -12.46
N LEU A 493 1.59 21.27 -12.65
CA LEU A 493 2.82 21.01 -13.40
C LEU A 493 2.67 21.45 -14.86
N TRP A 494 1.52 21.18 -15.48
CA TRP A 494 1.25 21.53 -16.88
C TRP A 494 1.27 23.04 -17.09
N ALA A 495 0.64 23.80 -16.18
CA ALA A 495 0.65 25.25 -16.23
C ALA A 495 2.08 25.80 -16.24
N GLN A 496 2.95 25.32 -15.36
CA GLN A 496 4.35 25.78 -15.27
C GLN A 496 5.22 25.36 -16.45
N SER A 497 5.12 24.10 -16.90
CA SER A 497 5.86 23.61 -18.08
C SER A 497 5.48 24.37 -19.35
N SER A 498 4.21 24.78 -19.49
CA SER A 498 3.74 25.56 -20.64
C SER A 498 4.33 26.98 -20.69
N HIS A 499 4.47 27.65 -19.54
CA HIS A 499 5.11 28.96 -19.41
C HIS A 499 6.60 28.90 -19.79
N HIS A 500 7.36 27.93 -19.26
CA HIS A 500 8.77 27.77 -19.62
C HIS A 500 9.00 27.43 -21.10
N ARG A 501 8.09 26.68 -21.74
CA ARG A 501 8.16 26.37 -23.18
C ARG A 501 7.89 27.60 -24.05
N ALA A 502 7.00 28.49 -23.62
CA ALA A 502 6.71 29.77 -24.30
C ALA A 502 7.86 30.78 -24.15
N GLU A 503 8.48 30.87 -22.97
CA GLU A 503 9.66 31.72 -22.72
C GLU A 503 10.87 31.28 -23.54
N ARG A 504 11.18 29.97 -23.60
CA ARG A 504 12.25 29.45 -24.46
C ARG A 504 12.01 29.80 -25.93
N ARG A 505 10.79 29.62 -26.45
CA ARG A 505 10.43 29.99 -27.84
C ARG A 505 10.57 31.49 -28.10
N SER A 506 10.23 32.34 -27.13
CA SER A 506 10.34 33.80 -27.22
C SER A 506 11.80 34.27 -27.17
N SER A 507 12.64 33.61 -26.37
CA SER A 507 14.08 33.87 -26.29
C SER A 507 14.85 33.44 -27.55
N THR A 508 14.39 32.41 -28.28
CA THR A 508 14.92 32.05 -29.60
C THR A 508 14.51 32.97 -30.76
N MET A 509 13.50 33.84 -30.57
CA MET A 509 13.03 34.80 -31.60
C MET A 509 13.71 36.18 -31.50
N LEU A 510 14.45 36.45 -30.42
CA LEU A 510 15.23 37.68 -30.22
C LEU A 510 16.72 37.34 -30.13
N GLY A 511 17.33 37.15 -31.31
CA GLY A 511 18.79 37.07 -31.45
C GLY A 511 19.32 35.73 -31.96
N ALA A 512 18.92 35.33 -33.17
CA ALA A 512 19.69 34.35 -33.93
C ALA A 512 20.98 34.99 -34.45
N VAL A 513 22.02 35.02 -33.60
CA VAL A 513 23.40 35.03 -34.06
C VAL A 513 23.90 33.59 -33.95
N VAL A 514 24.04 32.95 -35.09
CA VAL A 514 24.76 31.68 -35.24
C VAL A 514 26.18 31.88 -34.68
N PRO A 515 26.62 31.14 -33.65
CA PRO A 515 28.01 31.15 -33.26
C PRO A 515 28.83 30.33 -34.29
N PRO A 516 29.99 30.83 -34.75
CA PRO A 516 30.89 30.08 -35.59
C PRO A 516 31.58 28.96 -34.78
N HIS A 517 31.91 27.87 -35.47
CA HIS A 517 32.67 26.74 -34.96
C HIS A 517 33.97 27.12 -34.22
N SER A 518 34.35 26.24 -33.26
CA SER A 518 35.67 26.07 -32.59
C SER A 518 35.82 26.86 -31.27
N GLN A 519 36.22 26.33 -30.11
CA GLN A 519 36.92 25.10 -29.69
C GLN A 519 36.81 24.98 -28.15
N MET A 520 36.63 23.78 -27.58
CA MET A 520 37.50 23.19 -26.54
C MET A 520 37.00 21.79 -26.08
N LEU A 521 37.71 20.78 -26.61
CA LEU A 521 38.23 19.58 -25.92
C LEU A 521 37.25 18.62 -25.23
N ALA A 522 36.54 17.84 -26.06
CA ALA A 522 36.44 16.39 -25.83
C ALA A 522 37.61 15.73 -26.57
N MET A 523 38.37 14.89 -25.87
CA MET A 523 39.48 14.13 -26.44
C MET A 523 38.90 12.96 -27.25
N GLU A 524 38.59 13.21 -28.52
CA GLU A 524 38.31 12.17 -29.51
C GLU A 524 39.61 11.43 -29.83
N ILE A 525 39.66 10.15 -29.48
CA ILE A 525 40.60 9.21 -30.07
C ILE A 525 39.83 8.51 -31.18
N THR A 526 40.14 8.85 -32.43
CA THR A 526 39.76 8.13 -33.63
C THR A 526 40.30 6.70 -33.60
N PRO A 527 39.54 5.67 -34.01
CA PRO A 527 40.11 4.36 -34.27
C PRO A 527 40.81 4.39 -35.64
N GLU A 528 42.15 4.38 -35.64
CA GLU A 528 42.94 3.93 -36.79
C GLU A 528 42.78 2.40 -36.92
N GLU A 529 42.62 1.91 -38.15
CA GLU A 529 42.73 0.48 -38.47
C GLU A 529 44.12 -0.05 -38.08
N PRO A 530 44.24 -1.06 -37.20
CA PRO A 530 45.45 -1.84 -37.09
C PRO A 530 45.30 -3.08 -37.95
N THR A 531 46.17 -3.17 -38.94
CA THR A 531 46.58 -4.43 -39.56
C THR A 531 46.92 -5.47 -38.49
N GLY A 532 46.28 -6.64 -38.57
CA GLY A 532 46.86 -7.95 -38.28
C GLY A 532 47.46 -8.24 -36.89
N ALA A 533 46.81 -9.20 -36.23
CA ALA A 533 47.34 -10.18 -35.27
C ALA A 533 47.23 -9.87 -33.75
N ASP A 534 46.80 -10.93 -33.06
CA ASP A 534 46.88 -11.24 -31.63
C ASP A 534 45.76 -10.78 -30.66
N ALA A 535 44.80 -11.71 -30.52
CA ALA A 535 44.29 -12.31 -29.27
C ALA A 535 44.24 -11.46 -27.97
N ASP A 536 43.04 -11.03 -27.58
CA ASP A 536 42.36 -11.54 -26.37
C ASP A 536 40.90 -11.12 -26.35
N GLY A 537 40.00 -12.11 -26.42
CA GLY A 537 38.56 -11.89 -26.54
C GLY A 537 37.87 -11.71 -25.18
N ILE A 538 37.37 -10.49 -24.94
CA ILE A 538 36.22 -10.29 -24.05
C ILE A 538 35.20 -9.45 -24.85
N PRO A 539 34.02 -9.99 -25.19
CA PRO A 539 32.99 -9.22 -25.88
C PRO A 539 32.36 -8.21 -24.91
N ASP A 540 31.99 -7.04 -25.44
CA ASP A 540 31.19 -6.04 -24.74
C ASP A 540 29.88 -6.67 -24.25
N LEU A 541 29.69 -6.70 -22.94
CA LEU A 541 28.49 -7.23 -22.27
C LEU A 541 27.36 -6.19 -22.33
N SER A 542 26.91 -5.84 -23.53
CA SER A 542 25.54 -5.35 -23.66
C SER A 542 24.64 -6.53 -23.36
N LEU A 543 23.92 -6.46 -22.23
CA LEU A 543 22.84 -7.39 -21.99
C LEU A 543 21.90 -7.28 -23.19
N PRO A 544 21.49 -8.41 -23.83
CA PRO A 544 20.42 -8.34 -24.81
C PRO A 544 19.22 -7.64 -24.14
N PRO A 545 18.44 -6.84 -24.89
CA PRO A 545 17.27 -6.17 -24.35
C PRO A 545 16.45 -7.18 -23.54
N PRO A 546 15.95 -6.79 -22.36
CA PRO A 546 15.26 -7.72 -21.47
C PRO A 546 14.19 -8.45 -22.28
N ILE A 547 14.29 -9.78 -22.32
CA ILE A 547 13.30 -10.64 -22.97
C ILE A 547 11.98 -10.30 -22.27
N ILE A 548 11.13 -9.54 -22.97
CA ILE A 548 9.76 -9.27 -22.54
C ILE A 548 9.17 -10.66 -22.31
N PRO A 549 8.79 -11.04 -21.08
CA PRO A 549 8.15 -12.31 -20.87
C PRO A 549 6.84 -12.25 -21.63
N LEU A 550 6.79 -12.89 -22.80
CA LEU A 550 5.59 -13.02 -23.62
C LEU A 550 4.48 -13.45 -22.68
N ARG A 551 3.52 -12.53 -22.46
CA ARG A 551 2.31 -12.87 -21.72
C ARG A 551 1.71 -14.03 -22.50
N ARG A 552 1.67 -15.22 -21.91
CA ARG A 552 0.85 -16.30 -22.45
C ARG A 552 -0.58 -15.83 -22.29
N TYR A 553 -1.11 -15.17 -23.32
CA TYR A 553 -2.50 -14.74 -23.28
C TYR A 553 -3.33 -16.00 -23.00
N GLY A 554 -4.15 -15.92 -21.97
CA GLY A 554 -5.06 -16.96 -21.54
C GLY A 554 -6.27 -16.24 -21.02
N HIS A 555 -7.43 -16.54 -21.58
CA HIS A 555 -8.68 -15.89 -21.19
C HIS A 555 -9.32 -16.66 -20.05
N ASN A 556 -9.63 -15.97 -18.96
CA ASN A 556 -10.34 -16.55 -17.84
C ASN A 556 -11.83 -16.26 -18.03
N PHE A 557 -12.63 -17.29 -18.34
CA PHE A 557 -14.08 -17.20 -18.38
C PHE A 557 -14.71 -18.25 -17.48
N LEU A 558 -15.95 -17.98 -17.06
CA LEU A 558 -16.74 -18.84 -16.19
C LEU A 558 -17.59 -19.78 -17.04
N ASP A 559 -17.41 -21.07 -16.82
CA ASP A 559 -18.27 -22.11 -17.38
C ASP A 559 -19.43 -22.41 -16.41
N THR A 560 -19.10 -22.92 -15.22
CA THR A 560 -20.09 -23.31 -14.21
C THR A 560 -19.95 -22.58 -12.87
N LYS A 561 -18.76 -22.08 -12.55
CA LYS A 561 -18.45 -21.50 -11.24
C LYS A 561 -18.76 -20.01 -11.18
N THR A 562 -19.24 -19.55 -10.03
CA THR A 562 -19.38 -18.12 -9.73
C THR A 562 -18.05 -17.56 -9.26
N PHE A 563 -17.64 -16.41 -9.80
CA PHE A 563 -16.46 -15.68 -9.38
C PHE A 563 -16.82 -14.62 -8.35
N ILE A 564 -16.04 -14.53 -7.28
CA ILE A 564 -16.22 -13.54 -6.22
C ILE A 564 -14.88 -12.84 -6.01
N ALA A 565 -14.87 -11.52 -6.16
CA ALA A 565 -13.73 -10.67 -5.85
C ALA A 565 -14.02 -9.89 -4.58
N LEU A 566 -13.06 -9.88 -3.65
CA LEU A 566 -13.01 -8.99 -2.49
C LEU A 566 -11.89 -7.98 -2.71
N ASN A 567 -12.18 -6.70 -2.55
CA ASN A 567 -11.22 -5.61 -2.72
C ASN A 567 -11.16 -4.75 -1.45
N PHE A 568 -9.95 -4.47 -0.98
CA PHE A 568 -9.70 -3.60 0.16
C PHE A 568 -9.23 -2.23 -0.35
N ASP A 569 -10.03 -1.17 -0.13
CA ASP A 569 -9.82 0.17 -0.69
C ASP A 569 -8.56 0.88 -0.12
N ARG A 570 -8.00 1.82 -0.90
CA ARG A 570 -6.86 2.70 -0.58
C ARG A 570 -7.23 3.82 0.40
N THR A 571 -8.44 4.37 0.31
CA THR A 571 -8.77 5.65 0.98
C THR A 571 -9.16 5.49 2.45
N SER A 572 -9.66 4.31 2.83
CA SER A 572 -10.06 3.97 4.18
C SER A 572 -9.19 2.87 4.78
N LYS A 573 -9.00 2.88 6.10
CA LYS A 573 -8.33 1.77 6.80
C LYS A 573 -9.23 0.52 6.69
N ALA A 574 -8.90 -0.39 5.79
CA ALA A 574 -9.63 -1.65 5.57
C ALA A 574 -9.91 -2.43 6.87
N ILE A 575 -9.02 -2.33 7.86
CA ILE A 575 -9.22 -2.81 9.22
C ILE A 575 -8.97 -1.65 10.19
N GLN A 576 -9.91 -1.44 11.10
CA GLN A 576 -9.81 -0.44 12.15
C GLN A 576 -10.15 -1.06 13.50
N PHE A 577 -9.18 -1.03 14.42
CA PHE A 577 -9.42 -1.40 15.83
C PHE A 577 -9.87 -0.17 16.61
N PHE A 578 -10.81 -0.32 17.55
CA PHE A 578 -11.25 0.79 18.41
C PHE A 578 -10.14 1.30 19.34
N ASN A 579 -9.15 0.46 19.63
CA ASN A 579 -7.95 0.84 20.36
C ASN A 579 -6.71 0.45 19.55
N GLU A 580 -6.26 1.35 18.67
CA GLU A 580 -5.14 1.11 17.74
C GLU A 580 -3.83 0.75 18.45
N ALA A 581 -3.62 1.24 19.68
CA ALA A 581 -2.45 0.88 20.47
C ALA A 581 -2.41 -0.63 20.77
N ARG A 582 -3.57 -1.31 20.81
CA ARG A 582 -3.69 -2.71 21.22
C ARG A 582 -3.06 -3.69 20.21
N TYR A 583 -3.05 -3.37 18.92
CA TYR A 583 -2.62 -4.28 17.84
C TYR A 583 -1.80 -3.57 16.75
N PRO A 584 -0.52 -3.25 17.01
CA PRO A 584 0.30 -2.46 16.08
C PRO A 584 0.66 -3.22 14.80
N ALA A 585 0.75 -4.56 14.85
CA ALA A 585 0.99 -5.43 13.70
C ALA A 585 0.22 -6.75 13.86
N ALA A 586 -0.44 -7.20 12.81
CA ALA A 586 -1.23 -8.43 12.80
C ALA A 586 -1.31 -9.03 11.39
N ARG A 587 -1.74 -10.28 11.31
CA ARG A 587 -1.93 -11.03 10.06
C ARG A 587 -3.41 -11.37 9.90
N LEU A 588 -4.02 -10.89 8.83
CA LEU A 588 -5.37 -11.27 8.41
C LEU A 588 -5.30 -12.55 7.58
N THR A 589 -6.02 -13.57 7.99
CA THR A 589 -6.24 -14.80 7.24
C THR A 589 -7.65 -14.78 6.70
N ILE A 590 -7.79 -14.91 5.39
CA ILE A 590 -9.07 -14.99 4.71
C ILE A 590 -9.21 -16.42 4.21
N SER A 591 -10.24 -17.11 4.68
CA SER A 591 -10.52 -18.50 4.32
C SER A 591 -12.00 -18.69 4.01
N SER A 592 -12.31 -19.73 3.26
CA SER A 592 -13.69 -20.17 3.05
C SER A 592 -13.78 -21.65 3.35
N LYS A 593 -14.80 -22.06 4.11
CA LYS A 593 -14.99 -23.46 4.53
C LYS A 593 -15.35 -24.39 3.39
N THR A 594 -15.86 -23.83 2.30
CA THR A 594 -16.46 -24.57 1.17
C THR A 594 -15.63 -24.51 -0.10
N SER A 595 -14.52 -23.76 -0.12
CA SER A 595 -13.62 -23.76 -1.27
C SER A 595 -12.34 -24.54 -0.95
N ASP A 596 -11.85 -25.32 -1.91
CA ASP A 596 -10.55 -26.00 -1.84
C ASP A 596 -9.36 -25.01 -1.94
N LEU A 597 -9.62 -23.70 -1.80
CA LEU A 597 -8.63 -22.65 -1.93
C LEU A 597 -7.81 -22.54 -0.64
N ILE A 598 -6.49 -22.48 -0.81
CA ILE A 598 -5.54 -22.25 0.29
C ILE A 598 -5.89 -20.92 0.96
N PRO A 599 -6.06 -20.88 2.30
CA PRO A 599 -6.28 -19.65 3.05
C PRO A 599 -5.24 -18.59 2.69
N ARG A 600 -5.69 -17.36 2.44
CA ARG A 600 -4.83 -16.27 2.01
C ARG A 600 -4.45 -15.41 3.21
N ASN A 601 -3.14 -15.26 3.43
CA ASN A 601 -2.58 -14.48 4.51
C ASN A 601 -2.17 -13.09 4.01
N LEU A 602 -2.72 -12.05 4.63
CA LEU A 602 -2.43 -10.65 4.37
C LEU A 602 -1.83 -10.02 5.63
N MET A 603 -0.66 -9.41 5.49
CA MET A 603 -0.01 -8.68 6.59
C MET A 603 -0.66 -7.31 6.74
N LEU A 604 -0.87 -6.85 7.97
CA LEU A 604 -1.40 -5.50 8.23
C LEU A 604 -0.24 -4.52 8.50
N PRO A 605 -0.26 -3.32 7.88
CA PRO A 605 -1.25 -2.82 6.91
C PRO A 605 -1.17 -3.54 5.56
N ILE A 606 -2.34 -3.72 4.90
CA ILE A 606 -2.46 -4.47 3.65
C ILE A 606 -1.65 -3.77 2.55
N GLN A 607 -0.67 -4.48 1.99
CA GLN A 607 0.15 -4.02 0.88
C GLN A 607 -0.68 -3.91 -0.42
N GLU A 608 -0.27 -3.02 -1.33
CA GLU A 608 -1.02 -2.72 -2.56
C GLU A 608 -1.31 -3.97 -3.40
N ASP A 609 -0.29 -4.80 -3.59
CA ASP A 609 -0.33 -6.02 -4.40
C ASP A 609 -1.27 -7.09 -3.84
N ALA A 610 -1.64 -6.97 -2.56
CA ALA A 610 -2.42 -7.96 -1.84
C ALA A 610 -3.86 -7.49 -1.49
N ARG A 611 -4.29 -6.34 -2.05
CA ARG A 611 -5.63 -5.74 -1.81
C ARG A 611 -6.80 -6.50 -2.42
N SER A 612 -6.56 -7.40 -3.37
CA SER A 612 -7.63 -8.12 -4.06
C SER A 612 -7.52 -9.62 -3.79
N VAL A 613 -8.63 -10.23 -3.38
CA VAL A 613 -8.74 -11.66 -3.09
C VAL A 613 -9.89 -12.25 -3.88
N TYR A 614 -9.65 -13.37 -4.56
CA TYR A 614 -10.58 -13.97 -5.51
C TYR A 614 -10.97 -15.38 -5.08
N PHE A 615 -12.24 -15.72 -5.29
CA PHE A 615 -12.80 -17.05 -5.07
C PHE A 615 -13.56 -17.50 -6.32
N GLN A 616 -13.43 -18.77 -6.67
CA GLN A 616 -14.33 -19.43 -7.61
C GLN A 616 -15.14 -20.46 -6.83
N VAL A 617 -16.46 -20.35 -6.91
CA VAL A 617 -17.39 -21.05 -6.03
C VAL A 617 -18.46 -21.73 -6.85
N ASP A 618 -18.71 -23.00 -6.57
CA ASP A 618 -19.75 -23.79 -7.25
C ASP A 618 -21.16 -23.36 -6.82
N ASN A 619 -21.36 -23.08 -5.53
CA ASN A 619 -22.65 -22.71 -4.98
C ASN A 619 -22.54 -21.51 -4.01
N LEU A 620 -23.16 -20.40 -4.41
CA LEU A 620 -23.21 -19.15 -3.64
C LEU A 620 -24.02 -19.29 -2.34
N SER A 621 -24.99 -20.21 -2.29
CA SER A 621 -25.86 -20.35 -1.12
C SER A 621 -25.15 -20.89 0.12
N THR A 622 -24.04 -21.60 -0.06
CA THR A 622 -23.20 -22.18 1.00
C THR A 622 -21.92 -21.41 1.24
N PHE A 623 -21.64 -20.38 0.43
CA PHE A 623 -20.39 -19.64 0.47
C PHE A 623 -20.32 -18.71 1.68
N SER A 624 -19.34 -18.93 2.54
CA SER A 624 -19.00 -18.03 3.64
C SER A 624 -17.51 -17.74 3.64
N VAL A 625 -17.15 -16.55 4.10
CA VAL A 625 -15.76 -16.12 4.23
C VAL A 625 -15.48 -15.83 5.70
N ASP A 626 -14.52 -16.56 6.26
CA ASP A 626 -14.01 -16.35 7.60
C ASP A 626 -12.80 -15.40 7.52
N PHE A 627 -12.89 -14.29 8.25
CA PHE A 627 -11.80 -13.34 8.46
C PHE A 627 -11.23 -13.55 9.84
N GLU A 628 -9.98 -14.00 9.93
CA GLU A 628 -9.32 -14.29 11.20
C GLU A 628 -8.04 -13.48 11.31
N ILE A 629 -7.98 -12.64 12.34
CA ILE A 629 -6.82 -11.82 12.65
C ILE A 629 -6.01 -12.54 13.71
N TYR A 630 -4.76 -12.81 13.38
CA TYR A 630 -3.77 -13.40 14.26
C TYR A 630 -2.73 -12.34 14.62
N PRO A 631 -2.02 -12.51 15.76
CA PRO A 631 -0.73 -11.88 15.91
C PRO A 631 0.12 -12.30 14.72
N THR A 632 1.06 -11.46 14.32
CA THR A 632 1.91 -11.70 13.14
C THR A 632 2.42 -13.16 13.08
N PHE A 633 2.77 -13.73 14.24
CA PHE A 633 3.36 -15.07 14.36
C PHE A 633 2.65 -16.01 15.33
N GLY A 634 1.60 -15.53 15.99
CA GLY A 634 0.75 -16.37 16.82
C GLY A 634 -0.21 -17.21 15.97
N SER A 635 -0.59 -18.36 16.51
CA SER A 635 -1.71 -19.18 16.06
C SER A 635 -3.01 -18.91 16.83
N LYS A 636 -2.96 -18.12 17.90
CA LYS A 636 -4.16 -17.70 18.64
C LYS A 636 -4.88 -16.56 17.92
N VAL A 637 -6.18 -16.73 17.65
CA VAL A 637 -7.01 -15.69 17.03
C VAL A 637 -7.20 -14.51 17.99
N ILE A 638 -6.86 -13.32 17.54
CA ILE A 638 -7.12 -12.05 18.24
C ILE A 638 -8.53 -11.56 17.97
N ALA A 639 -8.93 -11.60 16.70
CA ALA A 639 -10.25 -11.16 16.28
C ALA A 639 -10.73 -12.01 15.10
N LYS A 640 -12.04 -12.26 15.04
CA LYS A 640 -12.70 -12.99 13.98
C LYS A 640 -13.93 -12.24 13.51
N SER A 641 -14.20 -12.33 12.21
CA SER A 641 -15.48 -11.97 11.63
C SER A 641 -15.84 -12.98 10.53
N VAL A 642 -17.11 -13.00 10.14
CA VAL A 642 -17.62 -13.93 9.12
C VAL A 642 -18.56 -13.18 8.19
N ALA A 643 -18.28 -13.22 6.89
CA ALA A 643 -19.25 -12.84 5.86
C ALA A 643 -20.10 -14.07 5.49
N LEU A 644 -21.40 -13.97 5.77
CA LEU A 644 -22.38 -15.01 5.46
C LEU A 644 -22.76 -14.99 3.96
N PRO A 645 -23.34 -16.08 3.42
CA PRO A 645 -23.78 -16.15 2.03
C PRO A 645 -24.67 -14.98 1.60
N ASP A 646 -25.51 -14.46 2.50
CA ASP A 646 -26.45 -13.38 2.21
C ASP A 646 -25.75 -12.07 1.80
N VAL A 647 -24.51 -11.86 2.22
CA VAL A 647 -23.68 -10.72 1.77
C VAL A 647 -23.45 -10.81 0.25
N PHE A 648 -23.30 -12.02 -0.29
CA PHE A 648 -22.91 -12.26 -1.67
C PHE A 648 -24.07 -12.66 -2.59
N ARG A 649 -25.26 -12.99 -2.04
CA ARG A 649 -26.41 -13.51 -2.80
C ARG A 649 -27.01 -12.53 -3.81
N ALA A 650 -26.57 -11.28 -3.82
CA ALA A 650 -27.06 -10.24 -4.73
C ALA A 650 -28.58 -10.01 -4.58
N ILE A 651 -29.07 -9.85 -3.35
CA ILE A 651 -30.49 -9.54 -3.08
C ILE A 651 -30.87 -8.18 -3.70
N GLU A 652 -29.93 -7.22 -3.69
CA GLU A 652 -30.10 -5.89 -4.28
C GLU A 652 -29.10 -5.61 -5.41
N SER A 653 -27.85 -6.07 -5.28
CA SER A 653 -26.78 -5.89 -6.26
C SER A 653 -25.68 -6.93 -6.11
N SER A 654 -25.09 -7.39 -7.21
CA SER A 654 -23.91 -8.28 -7.22
C SER A 654 -22.59 -7.55 -6.97
N ALA A 655 -22.60 -6.25 -6.72
CA ALA A 655 -21.45 -5.49 -6.26
C ALA A 655 -21.85 -4.51 -5.16
N GLY A 656 -20.97 -4.32 -4.17
CA GLY A 656 -21.23 -3.39 -3.07
C GLY A 656 -20.10 -3.35 -2.04
N THR A 657 -20.29 -2.54 -1.01
CA THR A 657 -19.36 -2.40 0.13
C THR A 657 -19.96 -3.09 1.34
N CYS A 658 -19.16 -3.89 2.04
CA CYS A 658 -19.54 -4.57 3.27
C CYS A 658 -18.67 -4.07 4.43
N CYS A 659 -19.31 -3.76 5.56
CA CYS A 659 -18.64 -3.45 6.82
C CYS A 659 -19.09 -4.46 7.87
N LEU A 660 -18.15 -5.19 8.46
CA LEU A 660 -18.40 -6.20 9.47
C LEU A 660 -17.69 -5.85 10.78
N PRO A 661 -18.33 -6.05 11.94
CA PRO A 661 -17.64 -5.96 13.22
C PRO A 661 -16.60 -7.08 13.36
N LEU A 662 -15.47 -6.75 13.97
CA LEU A 662 -14.43 -7.70 14.37
C LEU A 662 -14.67 -8.07 15.84
N PHE A 663 -14.82 -9.37 16.11
CA PHE A 663 -15.07 -9.88 17.45
C PHE A 663 -13.83 -10.55 18.03
N ASP A 664 -13.50 -10.29 19.29
CA ASP A 664 -12.50 -11.10 19.99
C ASP A 664 -13.03 -12.53 20.29
N PRO A 665 -12.22 -13.46 20.82
CA PRO A 665 -12.67 -14.80 21.22
C PRO A 665 -13.83 -14.83 22.24
N ARG A 666 -14.20 -13.69 22.84
CA ARG A 666 -15.33 -13.53 23.78
C ARG A 666 -16.55 -12.92 23.12
N LEU A 667 -16.55 -12.79 21.79
CA LEU A 667 -17.62 -12.17 21.01
C LEU A 667 -17.83 -10.68 21.29
N ARG A 668 -16.78 -9.97 21.73
CA ARG A 668 -16.83 -8.52 21.93
C ARG A 668 -16.28 -7.78 20.73
N SER A 669 -16.96 -6.72 20.33
CA SER A 669 -16.53 -5.89 19.20
C SER A 669 -15.24 -5.13 19.56
N VAL A 670 -14.15 -5.45 18.87
CA VAL A 670 -12.83 -4.84 19.04
C VAL A 670 -12.44 -3.93 17.88
N GLY A 671 -13.23 -3.94 16.81
CA GLY A 671 -12.99 -3.14 15.62
C GLY A 671 -13.98 -3.45 14.50
N GLN A 672 -13.62 -3.04 13.29
CA GLN A 672 -14.37 -3.29 12.07
C GLN A 672 -13.44 -3.65 10.91
N ILE A 673 -13.96 -4.44 9.98
CA ILE A 673 -13.35 -4.75 8.69
C ILE A 673 -14.28 -4.28 7.58
N GLN A 674 -13.74 -3.52 6.63
CA GLN A 674 -14.47 -3.00 5.47
C GLN A 674 -13.82 -3.50 4.18
N PHE A 675 -14.64 -4.00 3.26
CA PHE A 675 -14.21 -4.44 1.95
C PHE A 675 -15.32 -4.26 0.91
N ASP A 676 -14.92 -4.04 -0.34
CA ASP A 676 -15.81 -4.09 -1.48
C ASP A 676 -15.86 -5.51 -2.02
N PHE A 677 -17.02 -5.91 -2.55
CA PHE A 677 -17.18 -7.21 -3.19
C PHE A 677 -17.81 -7.07 -4.57
N GLN A 678 -17.47 -8.02 -5.45
CA GLN A 678 -18.11 -8.19 -6.74
C GLN A 678 -18.35 -9.68 -6.99
N VAL A 679 -19.57 -10.04 -7.41
CA VAL A 679 -20.01 -11.41 -7.70
C VAL A 679 -20.37 -11.50 -9.18
N ILE A 680 -19.67 -12.36 -9.91
CA ILE A 680 -19.89 -12.59 -11.33
C ILE A 680 -20.35 -14.04 -11.51
N LYS A 681 -21.56 -14.20 -12.01
CA LYS A 681 -22.18 -15.50 -12.29
C LYS A 681 -21.82 -15.91 -13.73
N PRO A 682 -21.77 -17.21 -14.03
CA PRO A 682 -21.67 -17.69 -15.42
C PRO A 682 -22.73 -17.06 -16.32
N TYR A 683 -22.48 -17.04 -17.63
CA TYR A 683 -23.48 -16.60 -18.60
C TYR A 683 -24.67 -17.57 -18.60
N ASN A 684 -25.90 -17.05 -18.43
CA ASN A 684 -27.11 -17.88 -18.29
C ASN A 684 -27.71 -18.34 -19.64
N GLY A 685 -27.29 -17.74 -20.76
CA GLY A 685 -27.77 -18.11 -22.10
C GLY A 685 -26.94 -19.23 -22.74
N THR A 686 -27.18 -19.49 -24.02
CA THR A 686 -26.35 -20.42 -24.80
C THR A 686 -25.05 -19.74 -25.24
N PRO A 687 -23.88 -20.12 -24.71
CA PRO A 687 -22.60 -19.52 -25.13
C PRO A 687 -22.32 -19.82 -26.60
N LEU A 688 -21.47 -19.01 -27.24
CA LEU A 688 -20.95 -19.34 -28.56
C LEU A 688 -19.97 -20.51 -28.44
N GLU A 689 -20.02 -21.45 -29.39
CA GLU A 689 -19.03 -22.50 -29.49
C GLU A 689 -17.63 -21.88 -29.57
N ILE A 690 -16.75 -22.31 -28.66
CA ILE A 690 -15.31 -22.05 -28.77
C ILE A 690 -14.85 -22.93 -29.92
N THR A 691 -14.84 -22.37 -31.13
CA THR A 691 -14.42 -23.09 -32.33
C THR A 691 -13.07 -23.75 -32.10
N GLN A 692 -12.82 -24.91 -32.73
CA GLN A 692 -11.49 -25.55 -32.74
C GLN A 692 -10.38 -24.60 -33.24
N PHE A 693 -10.78 -23.54 -33.95
CA PHE A 693 -9.96 -22.39 -34.29
C PHE A 693 -9.88 -21.41 -33.10
N ALA A 694 -8.65 -21.26 -32.61
CA ALA A 694 -8.12 -20.27 -31.68
C ALA A 694 -9.09 -19.16 -31.19
N PRO A 695 -9.38 -19.02 -29.87
CA PRO A 695 -9.97 -17.79 -29.31
C PRO A 695 -9.10 -16.57 -29.67
N TYR A 696 -9.66 -15.35 -29.61
CA TYR A 696 -9.03 -14.13 -30.13
C TYR A 696 -7.56 -13.97 -29.69
N TRP A 697 -7.25 -14.32 -28.45
CA TRP A 697 -5.91 -14.27 -27.89
C TRP A 697 -4.92 -15.32 -28.44
N LYS A 698 -5.39 -16.50 -28.87
CA LYS A 698 -4.56 -17.49 -29.58
C LYS A 698 -4.25 -17.02 -31.01
N ALA A 699 -5.17 -16.31 -31.65
CA ALA A 699 -4.93 -15.69 -32.96
C ALA A 699 -3.90 -14.56 -32.88
N THR A 700 -3.89 -13.79 -31.79
CA THR A 700 -2.85 -12.77 -31.52
C THR A 700 -1.48 -13.39 -31.21
N SER A 701 -1.43 -14.67 -30.81
CA SER A 701 -0.18 -15.36 -30.43
C SER A 701 0.52 -16.07 -31.61
N ALA A 702 -0.15 -16.25 -32.75
CA ALA A 702 0.36 -17.02 -33.88
C ALA A 702 1.06 -16.11 -34.90
N LEU A 703 2.33 -15.79 -34.64
CA LEU A 703 3.27 -15.20 -35.58
C LEU A 703 3.99 -16.29 -36.42
N ASP A 704 3.26 -17.28 -36.94
CA ASP A 704 3.83 -18.26 -37.87
C ASP A 704 3.22 -18.09 -39.27
N ASP A 705 4.12 -17.86 -40.23
CA ASP A 705 3.87 -17.68 -41.65
C ASP A 705 3.03 -18.81 -42.26
N HIS A 706 2.09 -18.42 -43.13
CA HIS A 706 1.31 -19.26 -44.06
C HIS A 706 0.01 -19.93 -43.57
N SER A 707 -1.01 -19.13 -43.23
CA SER A 707 -2.38 -19.31 -43.76
C SER A 707 -3.30 -18.18 -43.29
N GLY A 708 -3.79 -17.36 -44.23
CA GLY A 708 -4.78 -16.32 -43.95
C GLY A 708 -6.17 -16.92 -43.69
N LEU A 709 -6.42 -17.35 -42.46
CA LEU A 709 -7.76 -17.71 -41.99
C LEU A 709 -8.15 -16.80 -40.82
N VAL A 710 -9.05 -15.87 -41.13
CA VAL A 710 -9.55 -14.80 -40.27
C VAL A 710 -10.35 -15.39 -39.11
N THR A 711 -9.81 -15.34 -37.89
CA THR A 711 -10.65 -15.36 -36.69
C THR A 711 -11.35 -14.01 -36.58
N GLY A 712 -12.67 -14.00 -36.32
CA GLY A 712 -13.54 -12.80 -36.33
C GLY A 712 -13.26 -11.72 -35.27
N SER A 713 -12.00 -11.51 -34.87
CA SER A 713 -11.55 -10.44 -33.96
C SER A 713 -10.07 -10.09 -34.18
N SER A 714 -9.65 -9.94 -35.44
CA SER A 714 -8.43 -9.20 -35.75
C SER A 714 -8.64 -7.73 -35.36
N LEU A 715 -7.91 -7.25 -34.35
CA LEU A 715 -7.88 -5.84 -33.93
C LEU A 715 -7.18 -4.99 -35.00
N SER A 716 -7.82 -4.84 -36.15
CA SER A 716 -7.33 -4.12 -37.31
C SER A 716 -8.48 -3.42 -38.00
N GLY A 717 -8.23 -2.23 -38.55
CA GLY A 717 -9.22 -1.47 -39.30
C GLY A 717 -10.15 -0.62 -38.43
N ASP A 718 -11.25 -0.15 -39.04
CA ASP A 718 -12.18 0.82 -38.46
C ASP A 718 -13.38 0.12 -37.79
N TYR A 719 -13.76 0.63 -36.61
CA TYR A 719 -14.86 0.16 -35.77
C TYR A 719 -15.82 1.30 -35.47
N LEU A 720 -17.11 1.08 -35.73
CA LEU A 720 -18.18 2.01 -35.41
C LEU A 720 -18.51 1.94 -33.92
N ARG A 721 -18.34 3.04 -33.18
CA ARG A 721 -18.69 3.08 -31.75
C ARG A 721 -20.21 3.21 -31.58
N LEU A 722 -20.79 2.27 -30.86
CA LEU A 722 -22.19 2.29 -30.43
C LEU A 722 -22.23 2.37 -28.91
N THR A 723 -22.91 3.37 -28.38
CA THR A 723 -23.02 3.57 -26.94
C THR A 723 -24.26 2.85 -26.42
N ILE A 724 -24.05 1.74 -25.72
CA ILE A 724 -25.10 0.81 -25.31
C ILE A 724 -25.45 0.99 -23.83
N GLN A 725 -26.73 1.05 -23.53
CA GLN A 725 -27.30 1.00 -22.18
C GLN A 725 -28.56 0.14 -22.19
N LEU A 726 -29.10 -0.20 -21.01
CA LEU A 726 -30.36 -0.93 -20.91
C LEU A 726 -31.48 0.01 -20.48
N THR A 727 -32.67 -0.23 -21.04
CA THR A 727 -33.93 0.28 -20.50
C THR A 727 -34.30 -0.43 -19.20
N ARG A 728 -35.27 0.10 -18.45
CA ARG A 728 -35.71 -0.47 -17.17
C ARG A 728 -36.20 -1.92 -17.26
N ASP A 729 -36.75 -2.31 -18.40
CA ASP A 729 -37.21 -3.67 -18.71
C ASP A 729 -36.13 -4.57 -19.33
N GLY A 730 -34.89 -4.08 -19.41
CA GLY A 730 -33.73 -4.88 -19.79
C GLY A 730 -33.49 -5.00 -21.29
N VAL A 731 -34.07 -4.11 -22.10
CA VAL A 731 -33.82 -4.07 -23.55
C VAL A 731 -32.54 -3.27 -23.81
N PRO A 732 -31.51 -3.85 -24.45
CA PRO A 732 -30.31 -3.10 -24.83
C PRO A 732 -30.62 -2.10 -25.94
N VAL A 733 -30.31 -0.84 -25.70
CA VAL A 733 -30.52 0.27 -26.63
C VAL A 733 -29.23 1.05 -26.86
N SER A 734 -29.05 1.58 -28.07
CA SER A 734 -27.96 2.48 -28.41
C SER A 734 -28.43 3.92 -28.31
N TYR A 735 -27.78 4.71 -27.45
CA TYR A 735 -27.94 6.16 -27.38
C TYR A 735 -26.76 6.79 -26.63
N PRO A 736 -26.20 7.93 -27.10
CA PRO A 736 -24.96 8.50 -26.60
C PRO A 736 -25.13 9.39 -25.36
N SER A 737 -26.19 9.24 -24.56
CA SER A 737 -26.37 9.95 -23.28
C SER A 737 -27.24 9.15 -22.33
N TYR A 738 -27.14 9.37 -21.02
CA TYR A 738 -28.09 8.80 -20.05
C TYR A 738 -29.49 9.43 -20.16
N PHE A 739 -29.58 10.64 -20.72
CA PHE A 739 -30.80 11.42 -20.80
C PHE A 739 -31.21 11.68 -22.25
N VAL A 740 -32.50 11.52 -22.52
CA VAL A 740 -33.14 11.94 -23.77
C VAL A 740 -34.07 13.11 -23.47
N THR A 741 -33.94 14.20 -24.22
CA THR A 741 -34.82 15.35 -24.09
C THR A 741 -36.15 15.07 -24.79
N TYR A 742 -37.26 15.16 -24.05
CA TYR A 742 -38.62 15.05 -24.56
C TYR A 742 -39.48 16.18 -23.98
N ASN A 743 -40.10 17.00 -24.83
CA ASN A 743 -40.91 18.17 -24.43
C ASN A 743 -40.19 19.11 -23.42
N ASN A 744 -38.91 19.41 -23.65
CA ASN A 744 -38.03 20.21 -22.78
C ASN A 744 -37.79 19.61 -21.37
N LEU A 745 -38.02 18.31 -21.20
CA LEU A 745 -37.66 17.57 -20.00
C LEU A 745 -36.61 16.50 -20.35
N ASP A 746 -35.54 16.44 -19.58
CA ASP A 746 -34.53 15.41 -19.71
C ASP A 746 -34.98 14.18 -18.93
N VAL A 747 -35.18 13.07 -19.65
CA VAL A 747 -35.67 11.82 -19.06
C VAL A 747 -34.58 10.76 -19.14
N SER A 748 -34.31 10.11 -18.00
CA SER A 748 -33.31 9.05 -17.91
C SER A 748 -33.76 7.79 -18.65
N LEU A 749 -32.96 7.33 -19.60
CA LEU A 749 -33.26 6.13 -20.39
C LEU A 749 -33.31 4.86 -19.55
N CYS A 750 -32.41 4.72 -18.57
CA CYS A 750 -32.35 3.56 -17.68
C CYS A 750 -33.61 3.38 -16.82
N GLN A 751 -34.43 4.43 -16.68
CA GLN A 751 -35.66 4.41 -15.87
C GLN A 751 -36.93 4.18 -16.70
N LEU A 752 -36.85 4.31 -18.03
CA LEU A 752 -37.97 4.10 -18.94
C LEU A 752 -38.01 2.65 -19.44
N LYS A 753 -39.23 2.14 -19.67
CA LYS A 753 -39.43 0.88 -20.40
C LYS A 753 -39.32 1.12 -21.89
N TYR A 754 -38.83 0.13 -22.65
CA TYR A 754 -38.69 0.26 -24.10
C TYR A 754 -40.02 0.56 -24.79
N GLU A 755 -41.12 -0.07 -24.35
CA GLU A 755 -42.45 0.19 -24.89
C GLU A 755 -42.89 1.66 -24.72
N VAL A 756 -42.48 2.31 -23.63
CA VAL A 756 -42.78 3.73 -23.41
C VAL A 756 -41.99 4.59 -24.39
N LEU A 757 -40.71 4.27 -24.63
CA LEU A 757 -39.90 4.97 -25.63
C LEU A 757 -40.52 4.90 -27.03
N MET A 758 -41.02 3.71 -27.41
CA MET A 758 -41.76 3.51 -28.66
C MET A 758 -43.00 4.39 -28.75
N ARG A 759 -43.82 4.43 -27.68
CA ARG A 759 -45.05 5.24 -27.65
C ARG A 759 -44.77 6.75 -27.67
N LEU A 760 -43.65 7.18 -27.11
CA LEU A 760 -43.21 8.58 -27.13
C LEU A 760 -42.59 8.99 -28.47
N GLY A 761 -42.43 8.06 -29.42
CA GLY A 761 -41.80 8.34 -30.71
C GLY A 761 -40.31 8.66 -30.61
N LEU A 762 -39.66 8.25 -29.52
CA LEU A 762 -38.23 8.47 -29.29
C LEU A 762 -37.35 7.41 -29.96
N THR A 763 -37.97 6.34 -30.45
CA THR A 763 -37.34 5.24 -31.19
C THR A 763 -37.59 5.37 -32.69
N SER A 764 -36.59 5.05 -33.50
CA SER A 764 -36.68 5.04 -34.97
C SER A 764 -36.42 3.63 -35.50
N GLY A 765 -37.13 3.21 -36.56
CA GLY A 765 -36.92 1.91 -37.20
C GLY A 765 -35.85 1.97 -38.30
N LEU A 766 -34.97 0.97 -38.36
CA LEU A 766 -33.89 0.88 -39.37
C LEU A 766 -34.20 -0.08 -40.55
N LEU A 767 -35.21 -0.93 -40.40
CA LEU A 767 -35.59 -1.98 -41.36
C LEU A 767 -36.93 -1.64 -42.02
N ASN A 768 -37.07 -2.00 -43.30
CA ASN A 768 -38.35 -1.91 -44.03
C ASN A 768 -39.32 -3.04 -43.62
N SER A 769 -40.59 -2.94 -44.05
CA SER A 769 -41.63 -3.97 -43.83
C SER A 769 -41.23 -5.38 -44.29
N ASP A 770 -40.30 -5.47 -45.24
CA ASP A 770 -39.87 -6.71 -45.90
C ASP A 770 -38.56 -7.28 -45.28
N GLY A 771 -38.07 -6.67 -44.19
CA GLY A 771 -36.88 -7.13 -43.47
C GLY A 771 -35.53 -6.80 -44.13
N THR A 772 -35.53 -6.10 -45.26
CA THR A 772 -34.31 -5.59 -45.89
C THR A 772 -33.86 -4.28 -45.23
N PRO A 773 -32.54 -4.11 -45.00
CA PRO A 773 -32.02 -2.82 -44.57
C PRO A 773 -32.32 -1.78 -45.64
N THR A 774 -32.72 -0.58 -45.21
CA THR A 774 -32.97 0.55 -46.12
C THR A 774 -31.71 1.02 -46.87
N LEU A 775 -30.53 0.46 -46.55
CA LEU A 775 -29.22 1.09 -46.71
C LEU A 775 -28.13 0.05 -47.02
N GLU A 776 -28.01 -0.36 -48.28
CA GLU A 776 -27.03 -1.39 -48.69
C GLU A 776 -25.63 -0.84 -49.04
N SER A 777 -25.44 0.49 -49.15
CA SER A 777 -24.19 1.09 -49.68
C SER A 777 -23.68 2.31 -48.91
N VAL A 778 -23.66 2.25 -47.58
CA VAL A 778 -23.38 3.41 -46.73
C VAL A 778 -22.07 3.23 -45.96
N ASP A 779 -21.22 4.28 -45.97
CA ASP A 779 -19.94 4.31 -45.27
C ASP A 779 -20.13 4.40 -43.74
N ILE A 780 -19.11 4.03 -42.97
CA ILE A 780 -19.14 3.95 -41.51
C ILE A 780 -19.52 5.28 -40.83
N ILE A 781 -19.10 6.42 -41.41
CA ILE A 781 -19.38 7.77 -40.92
C ILE A 781 -20.86 8.13 -41.09
N GLU A 782 -21.46 7.75 -42.21
CA GLU A 782 -22.87 8.03 -42.47
C GLU A 782 -23.79 7.14 -41.62
N TRP A 783 -23.38 5.90 -41.33
CA TRP A 783 -24.04 5.07 -40.32
C TRP A 783 -24.01 5.71 -38.92
N ARG A 784 -22.88 6.26 -38.49
CA ARG A 784 -22.78 7.00 -37.24
C ARG A 784 -23.77 8.17 -37.20
N ASP A 785 -23.80 9.01 -38.23
CA ASP A 785 -24.63 10.21 -38.24
C ASP A 785 -26.12 9.87 -38.10
N ARG A 786 -26.56 8.83 -38.80
CA ARG A 786 -27.94 8.34 -38.71
C ARG A 786 -28.29 7.76 -37.34
N LEU A 787 -27.34 7.10 -36.67
CA LEU A 787 -27.55 6.50 -35.35
C LEU A 787 -27.44 7.53 -34.21
N SER A 788 -26.92 8.74 -34.47
CA SER A 788 -26.68 9.75 -33.43
C SER A 788 -27.93 10.51 -32.95
N GLY A 789 -29.05 10.45 -33.70
CA GLY A 789 -30.23 11.29 -33.48
C GLY A 789 -31.46 10.62 -32.87
N SER A 790 -31.45 9.31 -32.62
CA SER A 790 -32.62 8.58 -32.07
C SER A 790 -32.17 7.39 -31.22
N VAL A 791 -33.08 6.86 -30.42
CA VAL A 791 -32.83 5.63 -29.65
C VAL A 791 -33.12 4.44 -30.55
N PHE A 792 -32.18 3.49 -30.63
CA PHE A 792 -32.34 2.27 -31.43
C PHE A 792 -32.13 1.04 -30.55
N ALA A 793 -32.94 -0.01 -30.73
CA ALA A 793 -32.65 -1.29 -30.09
C ALA A 793 -31.38 -1.92 -30.70
N LEU A 794 -30.52 -2.49 -29.86
CA LEU A 794 -29.28 -3.12 -30.30
C LEU A 794 -29.53 -4.21 -31.36
N ARG A 795 -30.59 -5.00 -31.17
CA ARG A 795 -31.02 -6.04 -32.11
C ARG A 795 -31.27 -5.50 -33.52
N GLU A 796 -31.94 -4.35 -33.62
CA GLU A 796 -32.28 -3.73 -34.90
C GLU A 796 -31.03 -3.19 -35.60
N ILE A 797 -30.10 -2.61 -34.84
CA ILE A 797 -28.81 -2.13 -35.37
C ILE A 797 -27.98 -3.31 -35.88
N LEU A 798 -27.86 -4.39 -35.10
CA LEU A 798 -27.09 -5.56 -35.49
C LEU A 798 -27.65 -6.21 -36.77
N ALA A 799 -28.98 -6.25 -36.92
CA ALA A 799 -29.64 -6.75 -38.12
C ALA A 799 -29.50 -5.82 -39.35
N ALA A 800 -29.51 -4.50 -39.16
CA ALA A 800 -29.51 -3.53 -40.25
C ALA A 800 -28.10 -3.17 -40.75
N VAL A 801 -27.12 -3.06 -39.87
CA VAL A 801 -25.75 -2.67 -40.25
C VAL A 801 -25.10 -3.81 -41.04
N PRO A 802 -24.41 -3.54 -42.16
CA PRO A 802 -23.69 -4.58 -42.92
C PRO A 802 -22.66 -5.35 -42.10
N ALA A 803 -22.50 -6.65 -42.37
CA ALA A 803 -21.61 -7.54 -41.62
C ALA A 803 -20.10 -7.17 -41.69
N HIS A 804 -19.68 -6.46 -42.75
CA HIS A 804 -18.30 -6.01 -42.92
C HIS A 804 -17.92 -4.80 -42.05
N ILE A 805 -18.89 -4.11 -41.45
CA ILE A 805 -18.64 -3.00 -40.53
C ILE A 805 -18.40 -3.57 -39.12
N ASN A 806 -17.20 -3.36 -38.59
CA ASN A 806 -16.86 -3.76 -37.24
C ASN A 806 -17.48 -2.81 -36.21
N LEU A 807 -17.77 -3.32 -35.01
CA LEU A 807 -18.49 -2.56 -33.98
C LEU A 807 -17.68 -2.46 -32.69
N ASN A 808 -17.57 -1.25 -32.14
CA ASN A 808 -17.14 -1.03 -30.76
C ASN A 808 -18.38 -0.78 -29.89
N LEU A 809 -18.77 -1.78 -29.09
CA LEU A 809 -19.90 -1.65 -28.16
C LEU A 809 -19.39 -0.99 -26.87
N HIS A 810 -19.60 0.32 -26.77
CA HIS A 810 -19.24 1.10 -25.60
C HIS A 810 -20.36 1.05 -24.56
N ILE A 811 -20.14 0.35 -23.46
CA ILE A 811 -21.17 0.05 -22.48
C ILE A 811 -21.25 1.14 -21.41
N LEU A 812 -22.42 1.76 -21.28
CA LEU A 812 -22.74 2.67 -20.18
C LEU A 812 -23.41 1.89 -19.06
N TYR A 813 -22.68 1.70 -17.97
CA TYR A 813 -23.21 1.15 -16.75
C TYR A 813 -23.02 2.18 -15.62
N PRO A 814 -24.11 2.72 -15.04
CA PRO A 814 -24.03 3.77 -14.04
C PRO A 814 -23.17 3.35 -12.84
N THR A 815 -22.29 4.26 -12.41
CA THR A 815 -21.51 4.12 -11.18
C THR A 815 -22.26 4.70 -9.99
N ASN A 816 -21.91 4.28 -8.77
CA ASN A 816 -22.50 4.86 -7.54
C ASN A 816 -22.28 6.38 -7.45
N HIS A 817 -21.18 6.88 -8.02
CA HIS A 817 -20.91 8.32 -8.05
C HIS A 817 -21.85 9.08 -8.99
N GLU A 818 -22.15 8.50 -10.16
CA GLU A 818 -23.12 9.05 -11.11
C GLU A 818 -24.55 8.98 -10.59
N ASP A 819 -24.89 7.96 -9.79
CA ASP A 819 -26.18 7.90 -9.10
C ASP A 819 -26.33 9.09 -8.13
N ILE A 820 -25.34 9.31 -7.26
CA ILE A 820 -25.37 10.41 -6.27
C ILE A 820 -25.42 11.79 -6.95
N ASN A 821 -24.66 12.00 -8.03
CA ASN A 821 -24.51 13.32 -8.65
C ASN A 821 -25.54 13.62 -9.75
N LEU A 822 -25.94 12.61 -10.52
CA LEU A 822 -26.82 12.75 -11.69
C LEU A 822 -28.19 12.10 -11.48
N GLY A 823 -28.39 11.33 -10.41
CA GLY A 823 -29.63 10.58 -10.16
C GLY A 823 -29.84 9.43 -11.14
N VAL A 824 -28.78 8.94 -11.78
CA VAL A 824 -28.82 7.85 -12.76
C VAL A 824 -28.40 6.55 -12.10
N TYR A 825 -29.32 5.61 -11.96
CA TYR A 825 -29.06 4.26 -11.46
C TYR A 825 -29.74 3.20 -12.33
N SER A 826 -29.13 2.01 -12.38
CA SER A 826 -29.71 0.83 -13.01
C SER A 826 -30.40 -0.02 -11.95
N ASN A 827 -31.68 -0.35 -12.13
CA ASN A 827 -32.37 -1.37 -11.32
C ASN A 827 -32.01 -2.80 -11.74
N ILE A 828 -31.15 -2.95 -12.75
CA ILE A 828 -30.75 -4.22 -13.32
C ILE A 828 -29.36 -4.55 -12.80
N ASP A 829 -29.26 -5.70 -12.14
CA ASP A 829 -28.00 -6.27 -11.67
C ASP A 829 -26.97 -6.40 -12.81
N ILE A 830 -25.70 -6.19 -12.49
CA ILE A 830 -24.59 -6.21 -13.46
C ILE A 830 -24.51 -7.51 -14.27
N ASN A 831 -24.85 -8.67 -13.68
CA ASN A 831 -24.83 -9.94 -14.39
C ASN A 831 -25.94 -10.00 -15.44
N THR A 832 -27.15 -9.61 -15.04
CA THR A 832 -28.31 -9.54 -15.95
C THR A 832 -28.09 -8.51 -17.04
N PHE A 833 -27.46 -7.39 -16.71
CA PHE A 833 -27.11 -6.33 -17.65
C PHE A 833 -26.13 -6.85 -18.72
N ALA A 834 -25.05 -7.51 -18.31
CA ALA A 834 -24.10 -8.13 -19.21
C ALA A 834 -24.75 -9.26 -20.04
N ASP A 835 -25.57 -10.11 -19.43
CA ASP A 835 -26.23 -11.23 -20.10
C ASP A 835 -27.18 -10.76 -21.20
N ALA A 836 -27.94 -9.67 -20.98
CA ALA A 836 -28.82 -9.11 -22.00
C ALA A 836 -28.05 -8.64 -23.24
N ILE A 837 -26.92 -7.95 -23.05
CA ILE A 837 -26.06 -7.49 -24.16
C ILE A 837 -25.43 -8.68 -24.88
N LEU A 838 -24.86 -9.63 -24.12
CA LEU A 838 -24.22 -10.81 -24.69
C LEU A 838 -25.20 -11.69 -25.47
N THR A 839 -26.45 -11.79 -25.02
CA THR A 839 -27.48 -12.57 -25.72
C THR A 839 -27.74 -12.01 -27.12
N GLU A 840 -27.95 -10.70 -27.25
CA GLU A 840 -28.14 -10.06 -28.57
C GLU A 840 -26.92 -10.23 -29.48
N VAL A 841 -25.71 -10.09 -28.91
CA VAL A 841 -24.46 -10.25 -29.67
C VAL A 841 -24.24 -11.69 -30.12
N PHE A 842 -24.53 -12.68 -29.26
CA PHE A 842 -24.39 -14.09 -29.58
C PHE A 842 -25.44 -14.58 -30.56
N ASP A 843 -26.69 -14.13 -30.42
CA ASP A 843 -27.76 -14.43 -31.37
C ASP A 843 -27.44 -13.87 -32.75
N HIS A 844 -26.92 -12.65 -32.82
CA HIS A 844 -26.44 -12.06 -34.07
C HIS A 844 -25.29 -12.85 -34.69
N ALA A 845 -24.27 -13.20 -33.90
CA ALA A 845 -23.15 -14.01 -34.39
C ALA A 845 -23.60 -15.39 -34.90
N ARG A 846 -24.58 -16.03 -34.24
CA ARG A 846 -25.22 -17.27 -34.71
C ARG A 846 -25.99 -17.05 -36.01
N ALA A 847 -26.74 -15.97 -36.12
CA ALA A 847 -27.50 -15.64 -37.33
C ALA A 847 -26.59 -15.42 -38.54
N LEU A 848 -25.47 -14.71 -38.39
CA LEU A 848 -24.49 -14.52 -39.45
C LEU A 848 -23.85 -15.85 -39.89
N ARG A 849 -23.45 -16.70 -38.94
CA ARG A 849 -22.88 -18.03 -39.25
C ARG A 849 -23.88 -18.94 -39.95
N ALA A 850 -25.18 -18.81 -39.65
CA ALA A 850 -26.24 -19.55 -40.33
C ALA A 850 -26.42 -19.09 -41.79
N GLN A 851 -26.15 -17.82 -42.10
CA GLN A 851 -26.14 -17.30 -43.48
C GLN A 851 -24.89 -17.73 -44.25
N GLY A 852 -23.74 -17.81 -43.58
CA GLY A 852 -22.52 -18.38 -44.15
C GLY A 852 -21.46 -18.63 -43.07
N PRO A 853 -20.75 -19.78 -43.10
CA PRO A 853 -19.79 -20.14 -42.05
C PRO A 853 -18.60 -19.18 -41.96
N ASP A 854 -18.23 -18.53 -43.06
CA ASP A 854 -17.13 -17.55 -43.12
C ASP A 854 -17.58 -16.12 -42.77
N LEU A 855 -18.89 -15.88 -42.63
CA LEU A 855 -19.43 -14.56 -42.36
C LEU A 855 -19.33 -14.26 -40.86
N THR A 856 -18.30 -13.51 -40.48
CA THR A 856 -18.08 -13.06 -39.10
C THR A 856 -17.91 -11.55 -39.04
N ARG A 857 -18.35 -10.96 -37.93
CA ARG A 857 -18.19 -9.54 -37.63
C ARG A 857 -17.29 -9.37 -36.42
N SER A 858 -16.31 -8.46 -36.51
CA SER A 858 -15.50 -8.11 -35.35
C SER A 858 -16.24 -7.17 -34.41
N ILE A 859 -16.24 -7.52 -33.12
CA ILE A 859 -16.86 -6.76 -32.04
C ILE A 859 -15.83 -6.57 -30.92
N VAL A 860 -15.72 -5.34 -30.42
CA VAL A 860 -14.88 -4.98 -29.27
C VAL A 860 -15.75 -4.34 -28.22
N PHE A 861 -15.68 -4.80 -26.97
CA PHE A 861 -16.36 -4.14 -25.86
C PHE A 861 -15.45 -3.07 -25.25
N SER A 862 -16.02 -1.91 -24.91
CA SER A 862 -15.32 -0.88 -24.13
C SER A 862 -16.23 -0.33 -23.04
N SER A 863 -15.68 0.06 -21.90
CA SER A 863 -16.42 0.81 -20.88
C SER A 863 -15.45 1.55 -19.97
N PHE A 864 -15.90 2.65 -19.39
CA PHE A 864 -15.19 3.28 -18.28
C PHE A 864 -15.46 2.61 -16.93
N ASN A 865 -16.47 1.76 -16.84
CA ASN A 865 -16.79 1.07 -15.60
C ASN A 865 -16.05 -0.28 -15.54
N SER A 866 -15.10 -0.40 -14.62
CA SER A 866 -14.27 -1.61 -14.47
C SER A 866 -15.09 -2.84 -14.07
N ASN A 867 -16.19 -2.67 -13.34
CA ASN A 867 -17.03 -3.78 -12.90
C ASN A 867 -17.74 -4.44 -14.10
N ILE A 868 -18.29 -3.66 -15.04
CA ILE A 868 -18.96 -4.22 -16.23
C ILE A 868 -17.95 -4.80 -17.22
N CYS A 869 -16.76 -4.19 -17.35
CA CYS A 869 -15.65 -4.79 -18.11
C CYS A 869 -15.28 -6.16 -17.54
N THR A 870 -15.17 -6.26 -16.21
CA THR A 870 -14.89 -7.53 -15.53
C THR A 870 -16.01 -8.55 -15.81
N ALA A 871 -17.28 -8.16 -15.65
CA ALA A 871 -18.41 -9.05 -15.90
C ALA A 871 -18.44 -9.57 -17.35
N LEU A 872 -18.27 -8.70 -18.34
CA LEU A 872 -18.22 -9.07 -19.76
C LEU A 872 -17.04 -10.00 -20.05
N ASN A 873 -15.86 -9.69 -19.52
CA ASN A 873 -14.66 -10.48 -19.76
C ASN A 873 -14.79 -11.89 -19.17
N TRP A 874 -15.29 -12.03 -17.94
CA TRP A 874 -15.43 -13.33 -17.28
C TRP A 874 -16.62 -14.15 -17.82
N LYS A 875 -17.59 -13.55 -18.50
CA LYS A 875 -18.74 -14.26 -19.08
C LYS A 875 -18.50 -14.77 -20.50
N GLN A 876 -17.50 -14.29 -21.23
CA GLN A 876 -17.24 -14.73 -22.60
C GLN A 876 -15.76 -14.66 -23.01
N PRO A 877 -15.26 -15.59 -23.84
CA PRO A 877 -13.88 -15.60 -24.35
C PRO A 877 -13.71 -15.21 -25.83
N ASN A 878 -14.77 -14.78 -26.53
CA ASN A 878 -14.79 -14.59 -27.98
C ASN A 878 -14.40 -13.17 -28.44
N PHE A 879 -14.71 -12.16 -27.63
CA PHE A 879 -14.56 -10.75 -27.97
C PHE A 879 -13.65 -10.03 -26.97
N PRO A 880 -12.73 -9.18 -27.43
CA PRO A 880 -11.84 -8.41 -26.55
C PRO A 880 -12.60 -7.34 -25.76
N VAL A 881 -12.14 -7.10 -24.54
CA VAL A 881 -12.65 -6.04 -23.65
C VAL A 881 -11.54 -5.01 -23.40
N LEU A 882 -11.85 -3.73 -23.63
CA LEU A 882 -10.99 -2.59 -23.35
C LEU A 882 -11.54 -1.77 -22.18
N LEU A 883 -10.69 -1.45 -21.21
CA LEU A 883 -11.05 -0.56 -20.11
C LEU A 883 -10.70 0.88 -20.48
N CYS A 884 -11.67 1.78 -20.44
CA CYS A 884 -11.45 3.21 -20.66
C CYS A 884 -11.06 3.90 -19.35
N ASN A 885 -10.00 4.69 -19.39
CA ASN A 885 -9.56 5.56 -18.32
C ASN A 885 -10.02 7.00 -18.61
N ASP A 886 -10.50 7.69 -17.58
CA ASP A 886 -11.11 9.02 -17.66
C ASP A 886 -10.24 10.12 -17.03
N LEU A 887 -9.00 9.81 -16.62
CA LEU A 887 -8.08 10.80 -16.10
C LEU A 887 -7.90 11.92 -17.14
N GLY A 888 -8.01 13.18 -16.71
CA GLY A 888 -7.79 14.36 -17.55
C GLY A 888 -8.86 14.64 -18.61
N GLY A 889 -10.03 14.00 -18.55
CA GLY A 889 -11.18 14.37 -19.39
C GLY A 889 -11.63 15.81 -19.16
N VAL A 890 -11.91 16.57 -20.23
CA VAL A 890 -12.31 17.99 -20.15
C VAL A 890 -13.66 18.11 -19.46
N GLN A 891 -13.70 18.87 -18.36
CA GLN A 891 -14.94 19.34 -17.73
C GLN A 891 -15.51 20.49 -18.56
N SER A 892 -16.48 20.23 -19.45
CA SER A 892 -17.33 21.34 -19.91
C SER A 892 -18.40 21.59 -18.86
N SER A 893 -18.24 22.70 -18.16
CA SER A 893 -19.30 23.32 -17.37
C SER A 893 -20.56 23.41 -18.22
N TYR A 894 -21.64 22.81 -17.71
CA TYR A 894 -23.05 22.96 -18.09
C TYR A 894 -23.30 23.90 -19.28
N HIS A 895 -23.78 23.32 -20.38
CA HIS A 895 -24.18 23.92 -21.66
C HIS A 895 -23.13 23.91 -22.78
N SER A 896 -23.01 22.78 -23.47
CA SER A 896 -22.57 22.74 -24.87
C SER A 896 -23.41 21.70 -25.62
N SER A 897 -24.01 22.13 -26.73
CA SER A 897 -24.94 21.42 -27.60
C SER A 897 -24.23 20.42 -28.54
N ALA A 898 -23.40 19.54 -27.97
CA ALA A 898 -22.77 18.44 -28.70
C ALA A 898 -23.18 17.11 -28.06
N ASN A 899 -23.66 16.17 -28.90
CA ASN A 899 -24.15 14.82 -28.58
C ASN A 899 -23.07 13.84 -28.06
N ILE A 900 -22.15 14.31 -27.20
CA ILE A 900 -21.05 13.51 -26.66
C ILE A 900 -21.15 13.50 -25.13
N LEU A 901 -21.32 12.32 -24.55
CA LEU A 901 -21.22 12.11 -23.10
C LEU A 901 -19.91 12.69 -22.57
N GLN A 902 -20.02 13.72 -21.74
CA GLN A 902 -18.95 14.10 -20.83
C GLN A 902 -19.25 13.50 -19.46
N PRO A 903 -18.39 12.61 -18.93
CA PRO A 903 -18.60 12.03 -17.61
C PRO A 903 -18.52 13.13 -16.55
N ALA A 904 -19.58 13.28 -15.76
CA ALA A 904 -19.59 14.19 -14.63
C ALA A 904 -18.55 13.74 -13.59
N SER A 905 -17.59 14.62 -13.30
CA SER A 905 -16.65 14.61 -12.15
C SER A 905 -16.35 13.23 -11.55
N ARG A 906 -15.87 12.28 -12.35
CA ARG A 906 -15.28 11.07 -11.78
C ARG A 906 -13.94 11.51 -11.19
N ARG A 907 -13.71 11.27 -9.89
CA ARG A 907 -12.33 11.15 -9.40
C ARG A 907 -11.74 9.96 -10.16
N GLY A 908 -11.13 10.23 -11.31
CA GLY A 908 -10.75 9.21 -12.27
C GLY A 908 -9.84 8.18 -11.61
N THR A 909 -10.06 6.90 -11.92
CA THR A 909 -9.15 5.85 -11.48
C THR A 909 -7.76 6.15 -12.03
N SER A 910 -6.71 5.97 -11.24
CA SER A 910 -5.35 6.20 -11.74
C SER A 910 -5.02 5.28 -12.91
N ILE A 911 -4.07 5.69 -13.76
CA ILE A 911 -3.61 4.85 -14.87
C ILE A 911 -2.96 3.58 -14.32
N LYS A 912 -2.22 3.69 -13.21
CA LYS A 912 -1.66 2.56 -12.47
C LYS A 912 -2.72 1.53 -12.10
N GLU A 913 -3.82 1.96 -11.47
CA GLU A 913 -4.88 1.02 -11.07
C GLU A 913 -5.62 0.45 -12.28
N SER A 914 -5.86 1.26 -13.32
CA SER A 914 -6.48 0.79 -14.56
C SER A 914 -5.64 -0.31 -15.24
N ALA A 915 -4.32 -0.10 -15.34
CA ALA A 915 -3.39 -1.09 -15.87
C ALA A 915 -3.34 -2.34 -14.99
N ARG A 916 -3.32 -2.18 -13.67
CA ARG A 916 -3.37 -3.30 -12.72
C ARG A 916 -4.65 -4.13 -12.87
N LEU A 917 -5.82 -3.49 -12.93
CA LEU A 917 -7.11 -4.15 -13.12
C LEU A 917 -7.19 -4.89 -14.46
N ALA A 918 -6.66 -4.27 -15.53
CA ALA A 918 -6.58 -4.89 -16.84
C ALA A 918 -5.64 -6.11 -16.87
N GLN A 919 -4.51 -6.04 -16.18
CA GLN A 919 -3.61 -7.19 -16.03
C GLN A 919 -4.26 -8.31 -15.21
N LEU A 920 -4.87 -7.99 -14.07
CA LEU A 920 -5.51 -8.96 -13.18
C LEU A 920 -6.67 -9.71 -13.84
N ASN A 921 -7.46 -9.03 -14.67
CA ASN A 921 -8.60 -9.63 -15.36
C ASN A 921 -8.29 -10.12 -16.78
N ASN A 922 -7.05 -10.02 -17.25
CA ASN A 922 -6.71 -10.32 -18.65
C ASN A 922 -7.53 -9.55 -19.68
N PHE A 923 -7.83 -8.27 -19.40
CA PHE A 923 -8.36 -7.37 -20.43
C PHE A 923 -7.36 -7.20 -21.56
N MET A 924 -7.86 -6.92 -22.75
CA MET A 924 -7.03 -6.80 -23.94
C MET A 924 -6.20 -5.51 -23.93
N GLY A 925 -6.75 -4.44 -23.36
CA GLY A 925 -6.11 -3.14 -23.41
C GLY A 925 -6.80 -2.05 -22.63
N LEU A 926 -6.21 -0.87 -22.71
CA LEU A 926 -6.67 0.37 -22.10
C LEU A 926 -6.93 1.43 -23.17
N THR A 927 -7.95 2.25 -22.92
CA THR A 927 -8.17 3.49 -23.67
C THR A 927 -7.82 4.67 -22.76
N CYS A 928 -6.87 5.52 -23.15
CA CYS A 928 -6.43 6.68 -22.38
C CYS A 928 -6.58 7.97 -23.20
N SER A 929 -6.77 9.11 -22.54
CA SER A 929 -6.85 10.42 -23.21
C SER A 929 -5.60 10.71 -24.05
N ALA A 930 -5.80 11.15 -25.29
CA ALA A 930 -4.74 11.57 -26.19
C ALA A 930 -3.90 12.70 -25.59
N ARG A 931 -4.57 13.68 -24.96
CA ARG A 931 -3.93 14.78 -24.23
C ARG A 931 -2.94 14.27 -23.18
N ILE A 932 -3.33 13.29 -22.36
CA ILE A 932 -2.43 12.72 -21.35
C ILE A 932 -1.22 12.03 -21.97
N LEU A 933 -1.44 11.21 -23.01
CA LEU A 933 -0.36 10.49 -23.67
C LEU A 933 0.63 11.46 -24.36
N GLN A 934 0.15 12.60 -24.86
CA GLN A 934 1.01 13.67 -25.39
C GLN A 934 1.74 14.43 -24.29
N MET A 935 1.08 14.70 -23.15
CA MET A 935 1.71 15.34 -21.99
C MET A 935 2.82 14.46 -21.41
N VAL A 936 2.62 13.14 -21.40
CA VAL A 936 3.54 12.16 -20.81
C VAL A 936 3.74 10.95 -21.73
N PRO A 937 4.61 11.06 -22.77
CA PRO A 937 4.83 9.98 -23.73
C PRO A 937 5.35 8.67 -23.12
N ALA A 938 6.09 8.75 -22.00
CA ALA A 938 6.62 7.58 -21.30
C ALA A 938 5.54 6.62 -20.76
N LEU A 939 4.28 7.09 -20.62
CA LEU A 939 3.15 6.22 -20.27
C LEU A 939 2.87 5.18 -21.34
N THR A 940 3.05 5.53 -22.62
CA THR A 940 2.85 4.59 -23.73
C THR A 940 3.75 3.37 -23.57
N GLU A 941 5.04 3.59 -23.32
CA GLU A 941 5.99 2.50 -23.12
C GLU A 941 5.64 1.69 -21.86
N THR A 942 5.29 2.36 -20.76
CA THR A 942 4.94 1.70 -19.49
C THR A 942 3.72 0.79 -19.62
N ILE A 943 2.66 1.26 -20.29
CA ILE A 943 1.42 0.46 -20.50
C ILE A 943 1.69 -0.70 -21.46
N LYS A 944 2.52 -0.51 -22.49
CA LYS A 944 2.90 -1.59 -23.42
C LYS A 944 3.78 -2.64 -22.75
N GLN A 945 4.74 -2.23 -21.91
CA GLN A 945 5.53 -3.15 -21.08
C GLN A 945 4.64 -3.99 -20.13
N ALA A 946 3.44 -3.50 -19.80
CA ALA A 946 2.42 -4.24 -19.05
C ALA A 946 1.67 -5.29 -19.90
N GLY A 947 1.91 -5.36 -21.21
CA GLY A 947 1.33 -6.31 -22.17
C GLY A 947 -0.12 -5.97 -22.57
N LEU A 948 -0.45 -4.68 -22.62
CA LEU A 948 -1.79 -4.15 -22.90
C LEU A 948 -1.82 -3.36 -24.21
N VAL A 949 -2.86 -3.59 -25.03
CA VAL A 949 -3.16 -2.72 -26.18
C VAL A 949 -3.47 -1.32 -25.67
N LEU A 950 -2.81 -0.30 -26.20
CA LEU A 950 -3.12 1.09 -25.87
C LEU A 950 -3.88 1.78 -26.99
N VAL A 951 -5.08 2.27 -26.67
CA VAL A 951 -5.90 3.12 -27.53
C VAL A 951 -5.84 4.57 -27.03
N SER A 952 -5.51 5.50 -27.92
CA SER A 952 -5.55 6.93 -27.64
C SER A 952 -6.94 7.48 -27.92
N ASP A 953 -7.56 8.15 -26.94
CA ASP A 953 -8.85 8.82 -27.11
C ASP A 953 -8.70 10.31 -27.41
N ALA A 954 -8.91 10.68 -28.67
CA ALA A 954 -8.85 12.06 -29.14
C ALA A 954 -10.25 12.68 -29.29
N SER A 955 -11.31 12.06 -28.78
CA SER A 955 -12.68 12.52 -29.04
C SER A 955 -13.05 13.86 -28.38
N ALA A 956 -12.25 14.34 -27.42
CA ALA A 956 -12.55 15.52 -26.61
C ALA A 956 -11.79 16.80 -27.00
N ASP A 957 -10.85 16.75 -27.95
CA ASP A 957 -9.84 17.82 -28.15
C ASP A 957 -10.27 18.97 -29.11
N ASP A 958 -11.46 18.95 -29.72
CA ASP A 958 -11.82 19.86 -30.84
C ASP A 958 -12.80 21.01 -30.50
N ASP A 959 -13.34 21.10 -29.27
CA ASP A 959 -14.44 22.04 -28.97
C ASP A 959 -14.02 23.53 -28.90
N ASN A 960 -12.73 23.87 -29.10
CA ASN A 960 -12.23 25.24 -29.12
C ASN A 960 -11.99 25.85 -30.51
N GLY A 961 -12.27 25.12 -31.62
CA GLY A 961 -11.90 25.55 -32.98
C GLY A 961 -13.02 26.12 -33.86
N GLY A 962 -14.27 26.14 -33.40
CA GLY A 962 -15.43 26.13 -34.30
C GLY A 962 -16.32 27.36 -34.34
N GLN A 963 -15.82 28.60 -34.25
CA GLN A 963 -16.67 29.79 -34.54
C GLN A 963 -15.89 31.09 -34.83
N GLN A 964 -15.08 31.10 -35.89
CA GLN A 964 -14.73 32.32 -36.66
C GLN A 964 -13.85 31.97 -37.87
N GLN A 965 -14.46 31.47 -38.95
CA GLN A 965 -13.85 31.51 -40.27
C GLN A 965 -14.81 32.13 -41.27
N SER A 966 -14.81 33.45 -41.30
CA SER A 966 -15.01 34.20 -42.54
C SER A 966 -14.16 35.46 -42.50
N HIS A 967 -13.21 35.52 -43.42
CA HIS A 967 -12.32 36.65 -43.75
C HIS A 967 -11.15 36.94 -42.80
N LEU A 968 -9.97 36.39 -43.12
CA LEU A 968 -8.76 37.12 -43.53
C LEU A 968 -7.59 36.12 -43.68
N GLN A 969 -6.95 36.13 -44.84
CA GLN A 969 -5.72 35.39 -45.11
C GLN A 969 -4.57 35.98 -44.29
N GLY A 970 -3.84 35.13 -43.57
CA GLY A 970 -2.52 35.45 -43.03
C GLY A 970 -2.34 35.09 -41.56
N GLN A 971 -1.56 34.03 -41.33
CA GLN A 971 -0.95 33.62 -40.04
C GLN A 971 -1.93 33.17 -38.93
N SER A 972 -2.26 31.88 -38.91
CA SER A 972 -2.77 31.20 -37.71
C SER A 972 -1.70 30.29 -37.11
N GLN A 973 -1.26 30.61 -35.90
CA GLN A 973 -0.63 29.66 -34.99
C GLN A 973 -1.70 28.63 -34.61
N SER A 974 -1.59 27.41 -35.10
CA SER A 974 -2.46 26.30 -34.71
C SER A 974 -2.19 25.90 -33.26
N SER A 975 -3.23 25.82 -32.45
CA SER A 975 -3.20 25.26 -31.09
C SER A 975 -3.01 23.74 -31.13
N GLY A 976 -1.78 23.31 -31.42
CA GLY A 976 -0.99 22.36 -30.62
C GLY A 976 -1.41 20.91 -30.33
N PHE A 977 -2.60 20.40 -30.64
CA PHE A 977 -2.98 19.04 -30.19
C PHE A 977 -3.41 18.03 -31.27
N ALA A 978 -3.26 18.36 -32.55
CA ALA A 978 -3.63 17.48 -33.67
C ALA A 978 -2.52 16.48 -34.11
N MET A 979 -1.79 15.84 -33.18
CA MET A 979 -0.87 14.74 -33.50
C MET A 979 -1.25 13.47 -32.73
N ILE A 980 -1.35 12.35 -33.44
CA ILE A 980 -1.52 11.03 -32.83
C ILE A 980 -0.27 10.71 -31.99
N PRO A 981 -0.40 10.29 -30.72
CA PRO A 981 0.77 9.93 -29.91
C PRO A 981 1.52 8.74 -30.54
N ASP A 982 2.84 8.82 -30.61
CA ASP A 982 3.67 7.73 -31.14
C ASP A 982 3.57 6.47 -30.28
N GLY A 983 3.57 5.30 -30.92
CA GLY A 983 3.63 3.99 -30.25
C GLY A 983 2.28 3.38 -29.81
N VAL A 984 1.16 4.10 -29.97
CA VAL A 984 -0.19 3.60 -29.66
C VAL A 984 -0.69 2.59 -30.72
N ASN A 985 -1.53 1.65 -30.30
CA ASN A 985 -2.05 0.58 -31.16
C ASN A 985 -3.36 0.93 -31.87
N GLY A 986 -4.08 1.93 -31.35
CA GLY A 986 -5.32 2.43 -31.95
C GLY A 986 -5.65 3.85 -31.52
N VAL A 987 -6.55 4.49 -32.28
CA VAL A 987 -6.99 5.87 -32.04
C VAL A 987 -8.51 5.93 -32.14
N MET A 988 -9.14 6.43 -31.09
CA MET A 988 -10.53 6.88 -31.13
C MET A 988 -10.55 8.30 -31.68
N LYS A 989 -11.11 8.46 -32.88
CA LYS A 989 -11.21 9.75 -33.56
C LYS A 989 -12.38 10.57 -33.02
N THR A 990 -12.32 11.89 -33.18
CA THR A 990 -13.43 12.83 -32.92
C THR A 990 -14.71 12.46 -33.66
N ASN A 991 -14.56 11.81 -34.81
CA ASN A 991 -15.66 11.32 -35.62
C ASN A 991 -16.32 10.04 -35.05
N GLY A 992 -16.01 9.58 -33.83
CA GLY A 992 -16.65 8.42 -33.21
C GLY A 992 -16.24 7.05 -33.79
N VAL A 993 -15.22 7.02 -34.64
CA VAL A 993 -14.66 5.79 -35.21
C VAL A 993 -13.39 5.41 -34.44
N LEU A 994 -13.35 4.17 -33.96
CA LEU A 994 -12.16 3.55 -33.37
C LEU A 994 -11.36 2.87 -34.47
N ARG A 995 -10.13 3.33 -34.71
CA ARG A 995 -9.23 2.74 -35.71
C ARG A 995 -8.07 2.03 -35.03
N PHE A 996 -7.86 0.76 -35.35
CA PHE A 996 -6.64 0.04 -34.99
C PHE A 996 -5.62 0.08 -36.13
N ASN A 997 -4.33 -0.01 -35.78
CA ASN A 997 -3.24 -0.12 -36.74
C ASN A 997 -3.33 -1.47 -37.51
N GLU A 998 -2.68 -1.53 -38.68
CA GLU A 998 -2.62 -2.77 -39.48
C GLU A 998 -1.86 -3.88 -38.75
N THR A 999 -0.85 -3.51 -37.96
CA THR A 999 -0.14 -4.39 -37.03
C THR A 999 -0.27 -3.84 -35.60
N VAL A 1000 -0.61 -4.72 -34.66
CA VAL A 1000 -0.67 -4.39 -33.24
C VAL A 1000 0.61 -4.88 -32.58
N ASP A 1001 1.59 -3.97 -32.44
CA ASP A 1001 2.81 -4.25 -31.67
C ASP A 1001 2.46 -4.27 -30.17
N MET A 1002 2.34 -5.47 -29.60
CA MET A 1002 2.09 -5.72 -28.17
C MET A 1002 3.38 -5.67 -27.36
#